data_AF-A0A9E5FAA9-F1
#
_entry.id   AF-A0A9E5FAA9-F1
#
_cell.length_a   1.000
_cell.length_b   1.000
_cell.length_c   1.000
_cell.angle_alpha   90.00
_cell.angle_beta   90.00
_cell.angle_gamma   90.00
#
_symmetry.space_group_name_H-M   'P 1'
#
loop_
_entity.id
_entity.type
_entity.pdbx_description
1 polymer ?
#
loop_
_entity_poly.entity_id
_entity_poly.type
_entity_poly.pdbx_seq_one_letter_code
_entity_poly.pdbx_strand_id
1 'polypeptide(L)'
;MAVFKRDIRWRGRRWLSCALVASLMGQAVHAGVPSHRGIDAGLHWSATAPSRGHQALNAAIECQRRGDYEGARKAIGDAQARQSDLSPVEVTELATLVEANKAALEARKKGSSQLDAIERLLAAGQKTTATDMLKRLAVNEQFLSAADQERLARLQGESSPTPAAAPTPTAPVAVSPMAMPVLNNLPAQPSNSGAGKSDPRSMLVVARNLMLIGKFDEATALAAQVDAKGIAFAPNEDSPQKLRADLAKYQRDPQFLLAASHQALRANDFDRAEALAKQADRLAGATTFMFTPDSPAKVLKQIQTARALGTPTFTNKPAVKPPAVELAAKPVMEKPAESVAAPKTDATASAKPDLSLTNKQSPREMLVAGRRALTEGKVDEALQLALKAKAAPGARYGLFEDSPDRLKADVERARARKDQAEVVRLMAEARKFQQSGDLDQAAKLAYKARQLRGSTNMWDSGERPEKLIAEIQAAQMKVVGAGDPLSKQARAQLAEARQALKSGNVAASRKLLEQVESMRVTFDRPGEDSPSILRKDLEVVVASRVGGNAPAAAMIPSQLTPPAGTASGLLVEARLMQKQGRLVEARAKALAAQKIGGVTQPGEDTPARCCFAAVEPSGASHCRLSCSSVCPDRRQGQCSWPVRAGRSRA
;
A
#
# COMPACT_ATOMS: atom_id res chain seq x y z
N MET A 1 40.17 6.68 66.13
CA MET A 1 40.92 7.58 65.22
C MET A 1 40.37 7.43 63.80
N ALA A 2 40.69 8.39 62.93
CA ALA A 2 40.25 8.50 61.53
C ALA A 2 38.74 8.72 61.30
N VAL A 3 38.43 9.71 60.46
CA VAL A 3 37.10 10.11 60.00
C VAL A 3 37.23 10.46 58.51
N PHE A 4 36.31 10.03 57.65
CA PHE A 4 35.62 10.90 56.67
C PHE A 4 34.59 10.13 55.80
N LYS A 5 33.45 10.78 55.51
CA LYS A 5 32.54 10.39 54.42
C LYS A 5 33.10 10.86 53.07
N ARG A 6 32.64 10.31 51.94
CA ARG A 6 32.86 10.94 50.63
C ARG A 6 31.72 10.66 49.64
N ASP A 7 30.81 11.62 49.51
CA ASP A 7 29.77 11.62 48.47
C ASP A 7 30.36 11.94 47.09
N ILE A 8 29.76 11.39 46.02
CA ILE A 8 30.17 11.63 44.64
C ILE A 8 29.04 12.35 43.88
N ARG A 9 29.35 13.52 43.32
CA ARG A 9 28.49 14.27 42.39
C ARG A 9 29.14 14.37 41.01
N TRP A 10 28.37 14.06 39.96
CA TRP A 10 28.67 14.41 38.56
C TRP A 10 27.84 15.65 38.21
N ARG A 11 28.43 16.84 37.97
CA ARG A 11 29.23 17.27 36.80
C ARG A 11 28.43 17.37 35.50
N GLY A 12 27.86 18.55 35.26
CA GLY A 12 27.62 19.05 33.89
C GLY A 12 28.86 19.75 33.32
N ARG A 13 28.91 20.02 32.00
CA ARG A 13 29.97 20.78 31.33
C ARG A 13 29.42 21.73 30.27
N ARG A 14 29.93 22.97 30.24
CA ARG A 14 29.84 23.95 29.14
C ARG A 14 31.25 24.14 28.56
N TRP A 15 31.41 24.03 27.25
CA TRP A 15 32.62 24.36 26.47
C TRP A 15 32.15 24.67 25.02
N LEU A 16 32.76 25.57 24.25
CA LEU A 16 33.50 26.80 24.57
C LEU A 16 33.46 27.70 23.30
N SER A 17 33.65 29.01 23.44
CA SER A 17 33.60 29.96 22.32
C SER A 17 34.81 29.88 21.39
N CYS A 18 34.62 30.14 20.09
CA CYS A 18 35.66 30.62 19.19
C CYS A 18 35.28 32.00 18.65
N ALA A 19 36.24 32.91 18.57
CA ALA A 19 36.08 34.24 17.99
C ALA A 19 37.23 34.50 17.01
N LEU A 20 36.96 35.27 15.95
CA LEU A 20 37.98 35.82 15.06
C LEU A 20 37.50 37.16 14.52
N VAL A 21 38.42 38.10 14.32
CA VAL A 21 38.16 39.53 14.18
C VAL A 21 38.59 40.06 12.81
N ALA A 22 37.77 40.93 12.23
CA ALA A 22 38.19 41.90 11.22
C ALA A 22 37.32 43.17 11.35
N SER A 23 37.95 44.34 11.34
CA SER A 23 37.28 45.64 11.58
C SER A 23 37.17 46.46 10.29
N LEU A 24 36.16 47.33 10.21
CA LEU A 24 36.27 48.63 9.54
C LEU A 24 35.16 49.59 10.04
N MET A 25 35.43 50.89 9.88
CA MET A 25 34.75 52.09 10.41
C MET A 25 33.20 52.06 10.35
N GLY A 26 32.44 52.79 11.18
CA GLY A 26 32.82 53.88 12.09
C GLY A 26 32.28 55.25 11.63
N GLN A 27 31.18 55.70 12.24
CA GLN A 27 31.01 57.06 12.78
C GLN A 27 29.73 57.15 13.66
N ALA A 28 29.67 58.16 14.53
CA ALA A 28 28.54 58.50 15.40
C ALA A 28 27.59 59.50 14.67
N VAL A 29 26.54 60.13 15.21
CA VAL A 29 26.20 60.57 16.59
C VAL A 29 24.68 60.76 16.75
N HIS A 30 24.26 61.07 17.98
CA HIS A 30 22.99 61.66 18.45
C HIS A 30 21.82 60.72 18.80
N ALA A 31 21.38 60.88 20.06
CA ALA A 31 20.10 60.42 20.56
C ALA A 31 19.02 61.49 20.34
N GLY A 32 17.76 61.07 20.23
CA GLY A 32 16.61 61.96 20.15
C GLY A 32 15.37 61.30 20.75
N VAL A 33 14.90 61.82 21.89
CA VAL A 33 13.60 61.46 22.48
C VAL A 33 12.60 62.57 22.14
N PRO A 34 11.42 62.20 21.63
CA PRO A 34 10.21 62.99 21.86
C PRO A 34 9.10 62.14 22.50
N SER A 35 8.38 62.72 23.45
CA SER A 35 7.32 62.04 24.22
C SER A 35 5.94 62.11 23.56
N HIS A 36 5.08 61.16 23.96
CA HIS A 36 3.60 61.19 23.91
C HIS A 36 2.89 61.69 22.64
N ARG A 37 2.24 60.73 21.95
CA ARG A 37 0.79 60.83 21.71
C ARG A 37 0.11 59.59 22.25
N GLY A 38 -1.04 59.77 22.90
CA GLY A 38 -1.91 58.66 23.29
C GLY A 38 -2.61 58.07 22.07
N ILE A 39 -2.97 56.80 22.15
CA ILE A 39 -3.94 56.15 21.26
C ILE A 39 -4.93 55.45 22.17
N ASP A 40 -6.21 55.79 22.04
CA ASP A 40 -7.27 55.29 22.90
C ASP A 40 -7.45 53.77 22.79
N ALA A 41 -7.79 53.13 23.91
CA ALA A 41 -8.02 51.69 24.01
C ALA A 41 -9.36 51.25 23.40
N GLY A 42 -9.66 51.69 22.18
CA GLY A 42 -10.79 51.21 21.41
C GLY A 42 -10.53 49.79 20.90
N LEU A 43 -11.17 48.78 21.52
CA LEU A 43 -11.11 47.37 21.13
C LEU A 43 -11.82 47.10 19.79
N HIS A 44 -11.20 47.55 18.70
CA HIS A 44 -11.58 47.18 17.35
C HIS A 44 -10.99 45.81 17.01
N TRP A 45 -11.85 44.85 16.64
CA TRP A 45 -11.41 43.55 16.15
C TRP A 45 -10.88 43.72 14.71
N SER A 46 -9.61 44.10 14.58
CA SER A 46 -8.94 44.08 13.29
C SER A 46 -8.79 42.62 12.84
N ALA A 47 -9.67 42.20 11.93
CA ALA A 47 -9.55 40.92 11.24
C ALA A 47 -8.21 40.92 10.49
N THR A 48 -7.20 40.29 11.10
CA THR A 48 -5.82 40.32 10.60
C THR A 48 -5.81 39.71 9.20
N ALA A 49 -5.45 40.51 8.20
CA ALA A 49 -5.36 40.02 6.84
C ALA A 49 -4.39 38.81 6.80
N PRO A 50 -4.73 37.73 6.07
CA PRO A 50 -3.92 36.52 6.06
C PRO A 50 -2.47 36.86 5.72
N SER A 51 -1.52 36.36 6.51
CA SER A 51 -0.11 36.76 6.40
C SER A 51 0.45 36.48 5.00
N ARG A 52 1.48 37.21 4.57
CA ARG A 52 2.10 36.97 3.26
C ARG A 52 2.71 35.56 3.17
N GLY A 53 3.15 34.99 4.29
CA GLY A 53 3.49 33.58 4.42
C GLY A 53 2.31 32.63 4.16
N HIS A 54 1.16 32.85 4.83
CA HIS A 54 -0.06 32.05 4.61
C HIS A 54 -0.57 32.13 3.17
N GLN A 55 -0.54 33.32 2.55
CA GLN A 55 -0.91 33.50 1.15
C GLN A 55 0.02 32.71 0.20
N ALA A 56 1.33 32.72 0.45
CA ALA A 56 2.30 31.93 -0.32
C ALA A 56 2.11 30.42 -0.13
N LEU A 57 1.81 29.96 1.10
CA LEU A 57 1.50 28.56 1.41
C LEU A 57 0.25 28.08 0.65
N ASN A 58 -0.82 28.87 0.65
CA ASN A 58 -2.03 28.55 -0.11
C ASN A 58 -1.78 28.52 -1.64
N ALA A 59 -0.96 29.45 -2.15
CA ALA A 59 -0.56 29.44 -3.56
C ALA A 59 0.25 28.18 -3.92
N ALA A 60 1.15 27.72 -3.03
CA ALA A 60 1.87 26.46 -3.20
C ALA A 60 0.93 25.25 -3.25
N ILE A 61 -0.03 25.17 -2.33
CA ILE A 61 -1.05 24.11 -2.29
C ILE A 61 -1.88 24.10 -3.58
N GLU A 62 -2.32 25.26 -4.06
CA GLU A 62 -3.14 25.35 -5.26
C GLU A 62 -2.37 25.01 -6.55
N CYS A 63 -1.12 25.44 -6.68
CA CYS A 63 -0.25 24.99 -7.78
C CYS A 63 -0.01 23.47 -7.73
N GLN A 64 0.21 22.90 -6.53
CA GLN A 64 0.37 21.45 -6.34
C GLN A 64 -0.91 20.68 -6.74
N ARG A 65 -2.11 21.21 -6.40
CA ARG A 65 -3.41 20.64 -6.83
C ARG A 65 -3.63 20.68 -8.34
N ARG A 66 -3.00 21.62 -9.05
CA ARG A 66 -3.06 21.75 -10.51
C ARG A 66 -2.00 20.92 -11.24
N GLY A 67 -1.13 20.21 -10.53
CA GLY A 67 0.02 19.52 -11.10
C GLY A 67 1.17 20.45 -11.55
N ASP A 68 1.07 21.76 -11.30
CA ASP A 68 2.17 22.69 -11.55
C ASP A 68 3.16 22.67 -10.38
N TYR A 69 3.94 21.60 -10.34
CA TYR A 69 5.00 21.42 -9.35
C TYR A 69 6.09 22.49 -9.46
N GLU A 70 6.26 23.16 -10.61
CA GLU A 70 7.26 24.23 -10.81
C GLU A 70 6.77 25.59 -10.30
N GLY A 71 5.50 25.95 -10.55
CA GLY A 71 4.85 27.08 -9.88
C GLY A 71 4.75 26.87 -8.37
N ALA A 72 4.42 25.66 -7.92
CA ALA A 72 4.43 25.30 -6.50
C ALA A 72 5.84 25.42 -5.90
N ARG A 73 6.90 25.01 -6.60
CA ARG A 73 8.30 25.18 -6.13
C ARG A 73 8.66 26.64 -5.87
N LYS A 74 8.18 27.58 -6.68
CA LYS A 74 8.37 29.03 -6.46
C LYS A 74 7.60 29.50 -5.22
N ALA A 75 6.31 29.18 -5.13
CA ALA A 75 5.46 29.56 -3.99
C ALA A 75 5.93 28.95 -2.66
N ILE A 76 6.49 27.74 -2.68
CA ILE A 76 7.18 27.11 -1.53
C ILE A 76 8.38 27.94 -1.10
N GLY A 77 9.21 28.41 -2.04
CA GLY A 77 10.33 29.31 -1.74
C GLY A 77 9.88 30.64 -1.13
N ASP A 78 8.80 31.23 -1.65
CA ASP A 78 8.17 32.43 -1.09
C ASP A 78 7.59 32.20 0.33
N ALA A 79 7.06 31.01 0.62
CA ALA A 79 6.61 30.66 1.97
C ALA A 79 7.78 30.39 2.93
N GLN A 80 8.84 29.72 2.47
CA GLN A 80 10.07 29.50 3.24
C GLN A 80 10.80 30.81 3.57
N ALA A 81 10.84 31.76 2.64
CA ALA A 81 11.39 33.11 2.88
C ALA A 81 10.59 33.93 3.91
N ARG A 82 9.39 33.47 4.28
CA ARG A 82 8.46 34.11 5.23
C ARG A 82 8.05 33.16 6.35
N GLN A 83 8.95 32.25 6.75
CA GLN A 83 8.72 31.26 7.81
C GLN A 83 8.45 31.89 9.19
N SER A 84 8.80 33.16 9.39
CA SER A 84 8.42 34.02 10.52
C SER A 84 6.92 34.33 10.60
N ASP A 85 6.24 34.34 9.46
CA ASP A 85 4.86 34.82 9.29
C ASP A 85 3.84 33.67 9.35
N LEU A 86 4.31 32.46 9.65
CA LEU A 86 3.58 31.19 9.60
C LEU A 86 3.50 30.59 11.01
N SER A 87 2.33 30.06 11.37
CA SER A 87 2.13 29.35 12.63
C SER A 87 2.92 28.02 12.65
N PRO A 88 3.20 27.44 13.83
CA PRO A 88 3.93 26.16 13.92
C PRO A 88 3.23 25.01 13.20
N VAL A 89 1.91 25.06 13.00
CA VAL A 89 1.17 24.06 12.20
C VAL A 89 1.50 24.23 10.72
N GLU A 90 1.34 25.45 10.20
CA GLU A 90 1.62 25.78 8.80
C GLU A 90 3.10 25.57 8.41
N VAL A 91 4.02 25.74 9.36
CA VAL A 91 5.44 25.38 9.20
C VAL A 91 5.63 23.86 8.99
N THR A 92 4.85 23.01 9.69
CA THR A 92 4.87 21.56 9.43
C THR A 92 4.21 21.19 8.10
N GLU A 93 3.11 21.85 7.73
CA GLU A 93 2.45 21.66 6.43
C GLU A 93 3.38 22.05 5.27
N LEU A 94 4.03 23.22 5.35
CA LEU A 94 5.06 23.66 4.41
C LEU A 94 6.18 22.62 4.27
N ALA A 95 6.67 22.04 5.37
CA ALA A 95 7.69 21.00 5.32
C ALA A 95 7.19 19.72 4.58
N THR A 96 5.93 19.30 4.78
CA THR A 96 5.37 18.17 4.02
C THR A 96 5.19 18.48 2.53
N LEU A 97 4.79 19.72 2.18
CA LEU A 97 4.63 20.18 0.80
C LEU A 97 5.97 20.25 0.07
N VAL A 98 7.05 20.67 0.75
CA VAL A 98 8.43 20.66 0.21
C VAL A 98 8.82 19.25 -0.24
N GLU A 99 8.67 18.23 0.60
CA GLU A 99 9.05 16.86 0.24
C GLU A 99 8.11 16.24 -0.80
N ALA A 100 6.80 16.49 -0.72
CA ALA A 100 5.85 16.04 -1.73
C ALA A 100 6.13 16.66 -3.12
N ASN A 101 6.51 17.95 -3.17
CA ASN A 101 6.87 18.63 -4.41
C ASN A 101 8.18 18.10 -5.00
N LYS A 102 9.22 17.92 -4.17
CA LYS A 102 10.48 17.27 -4.58
C LYS A 102 10.24 15.89 -5.21
N ALA A 103 9.43 15.05 -4.55
CA ALA A 103 9.10 13.72 -5.03
C ALA A 103 8.36 13.75 -6.40
N ALA A 104 7.43 14.69 -6.58
CA ALA A 104 6.73 14.88 -7.84
C ALA A 104 7.66 15.38 -8.97
N LEU A 105 8.57 16.31 -8.69
CA LEU A 105 9.58 16.77 -9.66
C LEU A 105 10.59 15.67 -10.01
N GLU A 106 10.94 14.78 -9.08
CA GLU A 106 11.71 13.58 -9.38
C GLU A 106 10.94 12.57 -10.24
N ALA A 107 9.65 12.34 -9.95
CA ALA A 107 8.80 11.48 -10.77
C ALA A 107 8.68 12.01 -12.20
N ARG A 108 8.50 13.33 -12.36
CA ARG A 108 8.50 14.02 -13.66
C ARG A 108 9.79 13.82 -14.45
N LYS A 109 10.96 13.99 -13.81
CA LYS A 109 12.28 13.71 -14.43
C LYS A 109 12.44 12.24 -14.84
N LYS A 110 11.95 11.30 -14.02
CA LYS A 110 11.98 9.86 -14.30
C LYS A 110 11.02 9.47 -15.43
N GLY A 111 9.88 10.16 -15.57
CA GLY A 111 8.96 9.99 -16.69
C GLY A 111 9.53 10.53 -18.00
N SER A 112 10.13 11.73 -17.98
CA SER A 112 10.81 12.32 -19.14
C SER A 112 11.95 11.44 -19.66
N SER A 113 12.84 10.92 -18.79
CA SER A 113 13.91 10.02 -19.24
C SER A 113 13.41 8.63 -19.67
N GLN A 114 12.20 8.24 -19.29
CA GLN A 114 11.53 7.06 -19.83
C GLN A 114 10.95 7.31 -21.23
N LEU A 115 10.47 8.51 -21.54
CA LEU A 115 10.13 8.90 -22.93
C LEU A 115 11.37 8.89 -23.82
N ASP A 116 12.47 9.52 -23.41
CA ASP A 116 13.73 9.50 -24.16
C ASP A 116 14.22 8.06 -24.45
N ALA A 117 13.99 7.12 -23.53
CA ALA A 117 14.30 5.71 -23.71
C ALA A 117 13.34 5.01 -24.68
N ILE A 118 12.03 5.31 -24.61
CA ILE A 118 11.02 4.79 -25.54
C ILE A 118 11.28 5.28 -26.97
N GLU A 119 11.58 6.57 -27.17
CA GLU A 119 11.93 7.15 -28.47
C GLU A 119 13.16 6.45 -29.08
N ARG A 120 14.19 6.17 -28.27
CA ARG A 120 15.38 5.39 -28.70
C ARG A 120 15.05 3.94 -29.05
N LEU A 121 14.14 3.28 -28.30
CA LEU A 121 13.70 1.91 -28.60
C LEU A 121 12.88 1.84 -29.89
N LEU A 122 12.05 2.84 -30.16
CA LEU A 122 11.29 2.96 -31.41
C LEU A 122 12.23 3.23 -32.61
N ALA A 123 13.21 4.12 -32.46
CA ALA A 123 14.24 4.37 -33.45
C ALA A 123 15.12 3.12 -33.72
N ALA A 124 15.36 2.30 -32.70
CA ALA A 124 16.02 1.00 -32.81
C ALA A 124 15.10 -0.14 -33.31
N GLY A 125 13.86 0.17 -33.73
CA GLY A 125 12.89 -0.80 -34.27
C GLY A 125 12.26 -1.73 -33.23
N GLN A 126 12.58 -1.60 -31.93
CA GLN A 126 12.10 -2.48 -30.86
C GLN A 126 10.69 -2.10 -30.40
N LYS A 127 9.72 -2.15 -31.32
CA LYS A 127 8.34 -1.68 -31.09
C LYS A 127 7.64 -2.40 -29.92
N THR A 128 7.92 -3.69 -29.70
CA THR A 128 7.31 -4.46 -28.58
C THR A 128 7.76 -3.94 -27.22
N THR A 129 9.07 -3.83 -26.97
CA THR A 129 9.61 -3.31 -25.69
C THR A 129 9.22 -1.85 -25.46
N ALA A 130 9.18 -1.05 -26.53
CA ALA A 130 8.65 0.31 -26.49
C ALA A 130 7.16 0.34 -26.06
N THR A 131 6.28 -0.50 -26.62
CA THR A 131 4.86 -0.54 -26.20
C THR A 131 4.68 -0.94 -24.74
N ASP A 132 5.52 -1.83 -24.22
CA ASP A 132 5.43 -2.26 -22.82
C ASP A 132 5.99 -1.20 -21.85
N MET A 133 6.96 -0.39 -22.28
CA MET A 133 7.38 0.80 -21.53
C MET A 133 6.33 1.91 -21.59
N LEU A 134 5.70 2.15 -22.75
CA LEU A 134 4.58 3.11 -22.89
C LEU A 134 3.41 2.77 -21.95
N LYS A 135 2.97 1.50 -21.92
CA LYS A 135 1.90 1.03 -21.00
C LYS A 135 2.25 1.22 -19.52
N ARG A 136 3.53 1.06 -19.14
CA ARG A 136 3.99 1.26 -17.75
C ARG A 136 4.12 2.75 -17.38
N LEU A 137 4.52 3.58 -18.35
CA LEU A 137 4.62 5.02 -18.17
C LEU A 137 3.23 5.68 -18.08
N ALA A 138 2.24 5.16 -18.80
CA ALA A 138 0.85 5.63 -18.75
C ALA A 138 0.26 5.64 -17.32
N VAL A 139 0.61 4.65 -16.49
CA VAL A 139 0.19 4.56 -15.08
C VAL A 139 0.71 5.74 -14.24
N ASN A 140 1.76 6.44 -14.69
CA ASN A 140 2.36 7.58 -14.01
C ASN A 140 2.05 8.95 -14.66
N GLU A 141 1.10 9.01 -15.62
CA GLU A 141 0.74 10.21 -16.39
C GLU A 141 0.53 11.49 -15.55
N GLN A 142 0.02 11.35 -14.32
CA GLN A 142 -0.19 12.42 -13.33
C GLN A 142 1.07 13.21 -12.89
N PHE A 143 2.28 12.72 -13.23
CA PHE A 143 3.54 13.38 -12.89
C PHE A 143 4.29 13.96 -14.11
N LEU A 144 3.89 13.64 -15.33
CA LEU A 144 4.54 14.18 -16.54
C LEU A 144 4.12 15.64 -16.78
N SER A 145 4.91 16.41 -17.53
CA SER A 145 4.48 17.75 -17.97
C SER A 145 3.45 17.66 -19.09
N ALA A 146 2.69 18.73 -19.35
CA ALA A 146 1.80 18.80 -20.50
C ALA A 146 2.52 18.50 -21.83
N ALA A 147 3.75 19.00 -22.01
CA ALA A 147 4.57 18.74 -23.19
C ALA A 147 5.05 17.27 -23.27
N ASP A 148 5.29 16.61 -22.13
CA ASP A 148 5.65 15.19 -22.07
C ASP A 148 4.41 14.29 -22.27
N GLN A 149 3.24 14.71 -21.80
CA GLN A 149 1.95 14.06 -22.05
C GLN A 149 1.58 14.12 -23.54
N GLU A 150 1.84 15.26 -24.21
CA GLU A 150 1.73 15.35 -25.67
C GLU A 150 2.67 14.38 -26.40
N ARG A 151 3.93 14.25 -25.97
CA ARG A 151 4.85 13.24 -26.54
C ARG A 151 4.32 11.83 -26.33
N LEU A 152 3.91 11.51 -25.10
CA LEU A 152 3.35 10.20 -24.76
C LEU A 152 2.16 9.84 -25.66
N ALA A 153 1.22 10.78 -25.88
CA ALA A 153 0.07 10.59 -26.76
C ALA A 153 0.48 10.34 -28.23
N ARG A 154 1.49 11.06 -28.75
CA ARG A 154 2.04 10.84 -30.11
C ARG A 154 2.64 9.44 -30.24
N LEU A 155 3.47 9.02 -29.28
CA LEU A 155 4.13 7.71 -29.27
C LEU A 155 3.13 6.55 -29.07
N GLN A 156 2.05 6.76 -28.31
CA GLN A 156 0.91 5.81 -28.24
C GLN A 156 0.19 5.68 -29.59
N GLY A 157 0.07 6.78 -30.35
CA GLY A 157 -0.44 6.77 -31.73
C GLY A 157 0.44 5.97 -32.70
N GLU A 158 1.74 6.28 -32.75
CA GLU A 158 2.70 5.62 -33.66
C GLU A 158 2.96 4.13 -33.36
N SER A 159 2.69 3.70 -32.12
CA SER A 159 2.82 2.31 -31.69
C SER A 159 1.52 1.50 -31.76
N SER A 160 0.40 2.14 -32.11
CA SER A 160 -0.87 1.47 -32.39
C SER A 160 -0.86 0.87 -33.81
N PRO A 161 -1.35 -0.37 -34.02
CA PRO A 161 -1.32 -1.01 -35.34
C PRO A 161 -2.35 -0.37 -36.28
N THR A 162 -1.87 0.25 -37.36
CA THR A 162 -2.72 0.80 -38.42
C THR A 162 -3.55 -0.32 -39.06
N PRO A 163 -4.90 -0.21 -39.13
CA PRO A 163 -5.68 -1.10 -39.98
C PRO A 163 -5.30 -0.84 -41.44
N ALA A 164 -5.00 -1.89 -42.20
CA ALA A 164 -4.56 -1.75 -43.59
C ALA A 164 -5.63 -1.07 -44.46
N ALA A 165 -5.21 -0.12 -45.29
CA ALA A 165 -6.12 0.65 -46.13
C ALA A 165 -6.71 -0.19 -47.26
N ALA A 166 -8.00 -0.03 -47.52
CA ALA A 166 -8.65 -0.42 -48.76
C ALA A 166 -8.75 0.79 -49.71
N PRO A 167 -8.69 0.61 -51.04
CA PRO A 167 -8.63 1.71 -51.99
C PRO A 167 -9.96 2.46 -52.16
N THR A 168 -9.86 3.68 -52.68
CA THR A 168 -10.98 4.58 -53.00
C THR A 168 -11.77 4.13 -54.23
N PRO A 169 -13.00 4.66 -54.37
CA PRO A 169 -13.37 5.26 -55.66
C PRO A 169 -13.81 6.73 -55.55
N THR A 170 -13.72 7.40 -56.69
CA THR A 170 -13.95 8.83 -56.96
C THR A 170 -15.39 9.33 -56.76
N ALA A 171 -15.56 10.54 -56.23
CA ALA A 171 -16.67 11.44 -56.57
C ALA A 171 -16.39 12.14 -57.93
N PRO A 172 -17.36 12.88 -58.53
CA PRO A 172 -17.35 14.33 -58.29
C PRO A 172 -18.69 15.11 -58.49
N VAL A 173 -18.64 16.41 -58.14
CA VAL A 173 -19.56 17.53 -58.47
C VAL A 173 -20.93 17.57 -57.78
N ALA A 174 -21.37 18.79 -57.43
CA ALA A 174 -22.63 19.14 -56.79
C ALA A 174 -23.29 20.36 -57.46
N VAL A 175 -24.60 20.57 -57.25
CA VAL A 175 -25.30 21.84 -57.54
C VAL A 175 -26.31 22.18 -56.42
N SER A 176 -26.38 23.47 -56.09
CA SER A 176 -27.32 24.18 -55.21
C SER A 176 -27.40 25.64 -55.74
N PRO A 177 -28.23 26.58 -55.24
CA PRO A 177 -29.18 26.58 -54.11
C PRO A 177 -30.64 26.78 -54.65
N MET A 178 -31.68 27.41 -54.06
CA MET A 178 -31.91 28.27 -52.88
C MET A 178 -33.35 28.13 -52.35
N ALA A 179 -33.56 28.20 -51.02
CA ALA A 179 -34.73 28.86 -50.39
C ALA A 179 -34.54 29.01 -48.85
N MET A 180 -34.74 30.23 -48.35
CA MET A 180 -34.74 30.69 -46.93
C MET A 180 -35.68 31.94 -46.88
N PRO A 181 -36.13 32.51 -45.73
CA PRO A 181 -35.53 32.49 -44.39
C PRO A 181 -36.53 32.37 -43.19
N VAL A 182 -36.09 32.87 -42.00
CA VAL A 182 -36.65 32.84 -40.61
C VAL A 182 -35.92 31.77 -39.78
N LEU A 183 -34.76 32.00 -39.12
CA LEU A 183 -34.28 33.12 -38.27
C LEU A 183 -35.21 33.43 -37.08
N ASN A 184 -34.79 33.44 -35.80
CA ASN A 184 -33.50 33.11 -35.14
C ASN A 184 -33.78 32.87 -33.61
N ASN A 185 -32.87 32.50 -32.69
CA ASN A 185 -31.40 32.49 -32.66
C ASN A 185 -30.80 31.41 -31.69
N LEU A 186 -29.46 31.40 -31.65
CA LEU A 186 -28.42 30.71 -30.86
C LEU A 186 -28.47 30.71 -29.30
N PRO A 187 -27.54 29.99 -28.61
CA PRO A 187 -26.46 29.12 -29.14
C PRO A 187 -26.45 27.67 -28.61
N ALA A 188 -25.71 26.80 -29.32
CA ALA A 188 -25.40 25.43 -28.93
C ALA A 188 -23.91 25.24 -28.56
N GLN A 189 -23.61 24.18 -27.81
CA GLN A 189 -22.26 23.62 -27.64
C GLN A 189 -22.29 22.08 -27.72
N PRO A 190 -21.84 21.48 -28.83
CA PRO A 190 -21.59 20.05 -28.94
C PRO A 190 -20.11 19.75 -28.65
N SER A 191 -19.76 19.47 -27.39
CA SER A 191 -18.40 19.07 -27.02
C SER A 191 -18.14 17.59 -27.34
N ASN A 192 -17.23 17.34 -28.28
CA ASN A 192 -16.81 15.99 -28.65
C ASN A 192 -16.21 15.22 -27.46
N SER A 193 -16.54 13.95 -27.37
CA SER A 193 -15.71 12.92 -26.73
C SER A 193 -15.80 11.68 -27.61
N GLY A 194 -14.64 11.19 -28.07
CA GLY A 194 -14.56 10.39 -29.29
C GLY A 194 -15.39 9.10 -29.25
N ALA A 195 -16.16 8.86 -30.32
CA ALA A 195 -16.89 7.61 -30.55
C ALA A 195 -15.97 6.43 -30.94
N GLY A 196 -14.88 6.25 -30.21
CA GLY A 196 -14.21 4.96 -30.13
C GLY A 196 -15.16 3.93 -29.56
N LYS A 197 -15.12 2.69 -30.07
CA LYS A 197 -16.02 1.61 -29.67
C LYS A 197 -15.75 1.22 -28.20
N SER A 198 -16.47 1.85 -27.27
CA SER A 198 -16.41 1.51 -25.86
C SER A 198 -16.88 0.07 -25.64
N ASP A 199 -16.02 -0.74 -25.01
CA ASP A 199 -16.39 -2.08 -24.56
C ASP A 199 -17.62 -1.96 -23.64
N PRO A 200 -18.70 -2.72 -23.86
CA PRO A 200 -19.84 -2.71 -22.94
C PRO A 200 -19.44 -2.94 -21.47
N ARG A 201 -18.33 -3.64 -21.18
CA ARG A 201 -17.76 -3.74 -19.83
C ARG A 201 -17.29 -2.40 -19.27
N SER A 202 -16.59 -1.58 -20.07
CA SER A 202 -16.17 -0.24 -19.61
C SER A 202 -17.35 0.73 -19.50
N MET A 203 -18.39 0.57 -20.33
CA MET A 203 -19.65 1.31 -20.19
C MET A 203 -20.35 0.99 -18.85
N LEU A 204 -20.34 -0.27 -18.39
CA LEU A 204 -20.87 -0.64 -17.07
C LEU A 204 -20.04 -0.04 -15.92
N VAL A 205 -18.70 0.01 -16.04
CA VAL A 205 -17.84 0.66 -15.03
C VAL A 205 -18.14 2.17 -14.94
N VAL A 206 -18.31 2.85 -16.08
CA VAL A 206 -18.74 4.26 -16.10
C VAL A 206 -20.11 4.41 -15.45
N ALA A 207 -21.08 3.56 -15.79
CA ALA A 207 -22.41 3.58 -15.18
C ALA A 207 -22.41 3.31 -13.67
N ARG A 208 -21.53 2.44 -13.17
CA ARG A 208 -21.29 2.22 -11.73
C ARG A 208 -20.81 3.49 -11.04
N ASN A 209 -19.89 4.23 -11.65
CA ASN A 209 -19.40 5.50 -11.12
C ASN A 209 -20.49 6.59 -11.15
N LEU A 210 -21.29 6.66 -12.23
CA LEU A 210 -22.43 7.58 -12.31
C LEU A 210 -23.49 7.27 -11.24
N MET A 211 -23.76 5.99 -10.95
CA MET A 211 -24.61 5.59 -9.83
C MET A 211 -24.09 6.10 -8.48
N LEU A 212 -22.78 6.00 -8.21
CA LEU A 212 -22.17 6.53 -6.98
C LEU A 212 -22.26 8.07 -6.88
N ILE A 213 -22.15 8.78 -8.00
CA ILE A 213 -22.40 10.23 -8.10
C ILE A 213 -23.90 10.56 -7.93
N GLY A 214 -24.79 9.56 -7.96
CA GLY A 214 -26.26 9.71 -7.92
C GLY A 214 -26.88 10.12 -9.25
N LYS A 215 -26.20 9.91 -10.37
CA LYS A 215 -26.68 10.18 -11.74
C LYS A 215 -27.39 8.92 -12.26
N PHE A 216 -28.50 8.58 -11.60
CA PHE A 216 -29.19 7.30 -11.82
C PHE A 216 -29.75 7.15 -13.24
N ASP A 217 -30.23 8.22 -13.86
CA ASP A 217 -30.83 8.20 -15.20
C ASP A 217 -29.77 7.96 -16.28
N GLU A 218 -28.62 8.63 -16.18
CA GLU A 218 -27.46 8.39 -17.05
C GLU A 218 -26.90 6.96 -16.88
N ALA A 219 -26.82 6.46 -15.64
CA ALA A 219 -26.42 5.09 -15.36
C ALA A 219 -27.43 4.06 -15.92
N THR A 220 -28.73 4.35 -15.85
CA THR A 220 -29.79 3.50 -16.42
C THR A 220 -29.77 3.52 -17.94
N ALA A 221 -29.51 4.67 -18.56
CA ALA A 221 -29.36 4.81 -20.00
C ALA A 221 -28.14 4.03 -20.52
N LEU A 222 -26.99 4.09 -19.84
CA LEU A 222 -25.82 3.27 -20.17
C LEU A 222 -26.10 1.77 -19.99
N ALA A 223 -26.79 1.35 -18.92
CA ALA A 223 -27.20 -0.04 -18.75
C ALA A 223 -28.07 -0.51 -19.94
N ALA A 224 -29.04 0.30 -20.38
CA ALA A 224 -29.87 0.00 -21.54
C ALA A 224 -29.08 -0.03 -22.87
N GLN A 225 -28.07 0.84 -23.04
CA GLN A 225 -27.15 0.77 -24.19
C GLN A 225 -26.27 -0.48 -24.19
N VAL A 226 -26.00 -1.06 -23.02
CA VAL A 226 -25.27 -2.33 -22.89
C VAL A 226 -26.19 -3.52 -23.13
N ASP A 227 -27.42 -3.51 -22.59
CA ASP A 227 -28.47 -4.49 -22.91
C ASP A 227 -28.71 -4.57 -24.44
N ALA A 228 -28.84 -3.40 -25.09
CA ALA A 228 -29.08 -3.30 -26.54
C ALA A 228 -27.93 -3.80 -27.43
N LYS A 229 -26.73 -4.06 -26.87
CA LYS A 229 -25.62 -4.68 -27.61
C LYS A 229 -25.67 -6.21 -27.62
N GLY A 230 -26.59 -6.84 -26.88
CA GLY A 230 -26.88 -8.28 -26.95
C GLY A 230 -25.74 -9.21 -26.53
N ILE A 231 -24.79 -8.72 -25.72
CA ILE A 231 -23.59 -9.47 -25.31
C ILE A 231 -23.85 -10.27 -24.03
N ALA A 232 -23.41 -11.53 -24.01
CA ALA A 232 -23.47 -12.39 -22.84
C ALA A 232 -22.41 -12.02 -21.79
N PHE A 233 -22.82 -11.98 -20.53
CA PHE A 233 -21.97 -11.70 -19.37
C PHE A 233 -21.84 -12.95 -18.49
N ALA A 234 -20.65 -13.19 -17.95
CA ALA A 234 -20.40 -14.30 -17.04
C ALA A 234 -21.10 -14.10 -15.67
N PRO A 235 -21.45 -15.18 -14.93
CA PRO A 235 -22.16 -15.07 -13.65
C PRO A 235 -21.47 -14.21 -12.59
N ASN A 236 -20.14 -14.08 -12.67
CA ASN A 236 -19.31 -13.36 -11.69
C ASN A 236 -18.89 -11.95 -12.11
N GLU A 237 -19.14 -11.51 -13.36
CA GLU A 237 -18.82 -10.14 -13.80
C GLU A 237 -20.01 -9.17 -13.63
N ASP A 238 -19.74 -7.86 -13.67
CA ASP A 238 -20.80 -6.86 -13.73
C ASP A 238 -21.61 -7.03 -15.03
N SER A 239 -22.93 -6.91 -14.92
CA SER A 239 -23.89 -7.11 -16.01
C SER A 239 -25.00 -6.06 -15.88
N PRO A 240 -25.63 -5.63 -16.99
CA PRO A 240 -26.63 -4.58 -16.95
C PRO A 240 -27.84 -4.95 -16.06
N GLN A 241 -28.20 -6.23 -15.97
CA GLN A 241 -29.28 -6.68 -15.08
C GLN A 241 -28.95 -6.50 -13.60
N LYS A 242 -27.72 -6.85 -13.17
CA LYS A 242 -27.24 -6.58 -11.80
C LYS A 242 -27.19 -5.09 -11.51
N LEU A 243 -26.65 -4.30 -12.43
CA LEU A 243 -26.56 -2.85 -12.29
C LEU A 243 -27.95 -2.21 -12.15
N ARG A 244 -28.95 -2.66 -12.92
CA ARG A 244 -30.34 -2.17 -12.82
C ARG A 244 -31.02 -2.59 -11.51
N ALA A 245 -30.73 -3.78 -10.99
CA ALA A 245 -31.19 -4.20 -9.67
C ALA A 245 -30.57 -3.36 -8.53
N ASP A 246 -29.25 -3.09 -8.61
CA ASP A 246 -28.54 -2.22 -7.67
C ASP A 246 -29.06 -0.77 -7.75
N LEU A 247 -29.24 -0.21 -8.95
CA LEU A 247 -29.85 1.11 -9.16
C LEU A 247 -31.23 1.21 -8.47
N ALA A 248 -32.09 0.22 -8.68
CA ALA A 248 -33.43 0.17 -8.07
C ALA A 248 -33.43 -0.02 -6.54
N LYS A 249 -32.31 -0.49 -5.97
CA LYS A 249 -32.06 -0.58 -4.53
C LYS A 249 -31.53 0.75 -3.97
N TYR A 250 -30.50 1.33 -4.59
CA TYR A 250 -29.89 2.59 -4.15
C TYR A 250 -30.83 3.80 -4.32
N GLN A 251 -31.71 3.80 -5.32
CA GLN A 251 -32.82 4.76 -5.44
C GLN A 251 -33.86 4.69 -4.31
N ARG A 252 -33.84 3.62 -3.49
CA ARG A 252 -34.72 3.41 -2.34
C ARG A 252 -33.99 3.51 -0.99
N ASP A 253 -32.67 3.69 -0.99
CA ASP A 253 -31.86 3.81 0.21
C ASP A 253 -31.73 5.30 0.61
N PRO A 254 -32.36 5.75 1.71
CA PRO A 254 -32.33 7.16 2.10
C PRO A 254 -30.93 7.61 2.54
N GLN A 255 -30.07 6.73 3.06
CA GLN A 255 -28.69 7.08 3.42
C GLN A 255 -27.83 7.28 2.17
N PHE A 256 -27.99 6.41 1.16
CA PHE A 256 -27.29 6.55 -0.12
C PHE A 256 -27.70 7.85 -0.84
N LEU A 257 -29.01 8.14 -0.90
CA LEU A 257 -29.53 9.37 -1.51
C LEU A 257 -29.03 10.63 -0.80
N LEU A 258 -28.93 10.62 0.53
CA LEU A 258 -28.36 11.74 1.29
C LEU A 258 -26.86 11.92 1.02
N ALA A 259 -26.09 10.82 0.94
CA ALA A 259 -24.67 10.86 0.59
C ALA A 259 -24.44 11.41 -0.83
N ALA A 260 -25.25 10.97 -1.80
CA ALA A 260 -25.22 11.48 -3.17
C ALA A 260 -25.63 12.96 -3.25
N SER A 261 -26.60 13.40 -2.44
CA SER A 261 -26.97 14.82 -2.30
C SER A 261 -25.80 15.67 -1.79
N HIS A 262 -25.07 15.21 -0.76
CA HIS A 262 -23.83 15.86 -0.31
C HIS A 262 -22.71 15.87 -1.38
N GLN A 263 -22.66 14.89 -2.28
CA GLN A 263 -21.71 14.89 -3.40
C GLN A 263 -22.10 15.88 -4.50
N ALA A 264 -23.40 15.95 -4.85
CA ALA A 264 -23.92 16.96 -5.77
C ALA A 264 -23.73 18.39 -5.23
N LEU A 265 -23.94 18.61 -3.93
CA LEU A 265 -23.64 19.88 -3.24
C LEU A 265 -22.18 20.30 -3.45
N ARG A 266 -21.22 19.39 -3.24
CA ARG A 266 -19.77 19.65 -3.45
C ARG A 266 -19.40 19.91 -4.91
N ALA A 267 -20.23 19.47 -5.86
CA ALA A 267 -20.09 19.72 -7.29
C ALA A 267 -20.79 21.01 -7.75
N ASN A 268 -21.37 21.80 -6.83
CA ASN A 268 -22.25 22.95 -7.09
C ASN A 268 -23.53 22.62 -7.89
N ASP A 269 -23.90 21.34 -7.97
CA ASP A 269 -25.11 20.85 -8.62
C ASP A 269 -26.30 20.95 -7.64
N PHE A 270 -26.69 22.19 -7.34
CA PHE A 270 -27.63 22.52 -6.26
C PHE A 270 -29.05 21.97 -6.49
N ASP A 271 -29.52 21.96 -7.74
CA ASP A 271 -30.86 21.52 -8.09
C ASP A 271 -31.00 20.01 -7.94
N ARG A 272 -29.97 19.26 -8.36
CA ARG A 272 -29.94 17.81 -8.20
C ARG A 272 -29.63 17.40 -6.76
N ALA A 273 -28.80 18.16 -6.04
CA ALA A 273 -28.63 17.99 -4.59
C ALA A 273 -29.97 18.14 -3.84
N GLU A 274 -30.78 19.14 -4.21
CA GLU A 274 -32.11 19.35 -3.63
C GLU A 274 -33.09 18.23 -3.95
N ALA A 275 -33.10 17.76 -5.21
CA ALA A 275 -33.93 16.63 -5.63
C ALA A 275 -33.59 15.35 -4.84
N LEU A 276 -32.30 15.01 -4.74
CA LEU A 276 -31.81 13.85 -3.98
C LEU A 276 -32.11 13.96 -2.48
N ALA A 277 -31.98 15.15 -1.89
CA ALA A 277 -32.35 15.38 -0.48
C ALA A 277 -33.85 15.18 -0.25
N LYS A 278 -34.71 15.73 -1.12
CA LYS A 278 -36.18 15.53 -1.06
C LYS A 278 -36.58 14.06 -1.28
N GLN A 279 -35.85 13.33 -2.12
CA GLN A 279 -36.08 11.89 -2.32
C GLN A 279 -35.68 11.08 -1.07
N ALA A 280 -34.54 11.40 -0.45
CA ALA A 280 -34.12 10.79 0.82
C ALA A 280 -35.14 11.06 1.95
N ASP A 281 -35.66 12.29 2.05
CA ASP A 281 -36.63 12.70 3.06
C ASP A 281 -37.97 11.96 2.91
N ARG A 282 -38.47 11.78 1.67
CA ARG A 282 -39.69 11.01 1.36
C ARG A 282 -39.58 9.51 1.65
N LEU A 283 -38.36 8.95 1.63
CA LEU A 283 -38.09 7.52 1.83
C LEU A 283 -37.62 7.20 3.27
N ALA A 284 -37.30 8.22 4.04
CA ALA A 284 -36.90 8.09 5.44
C ALA A 284 -38.14 7.92 6.34
N GLY A 285 -38.05 6.98 7.28
CA GLY A 285 -38.95 6.99 8.43
C GLY A 285 -38.54 8.13 9.38
N ALA A 286 -39.48 8.59 10.22
CA ALA A 286 -39.23 9.69 11.16
C ALA A 286 -38.01 9.46 12.07
N THR A 287 -37.61 8.20 12.31
CA THR A 287 -36.44 7.81 13.11
C THR A 287 -35.14 7.67 12.32
N THR A 288 -35.18 7.56 10.99
CA THR A 288 -34.02 7.22 10.14
C THR A 288 -32.86 8.22 10.26
N PHE A 289 -33.16 9.49 10.48
CA PHE A 289 -32.16 10.57 10.63
C PHE A 289 -32.19 11.27 12.00
N MET A 290 -32.87 10.72 13.02
CA MET A 290 -32.95 11.34 14.36
C MET A 290 -31.62 11.34 15.12
N PHE A 291 -30.74 10.37 14.84
CA PHE A 291 -29.49 10.16 15.58
C PHE A 291 -28.23 10.29 14.71
N THR A 292 -28.37 10.63 13.43
CA THR A 292 -27.25 10.92 12.53
C THR A 292 -26.86 12.40 12.61
N PRO A 293 -25.56 12.74 12.47
CA PRO A 293 -25.14 14.15 12.40
C PRO A 293 -25.72 14.84 11.16
N ASP A 294 -25.88 14.11 10.06
CA ASP A 294 -26.45 14.59 8.80
C ASP A 294 -27.93 14.19 8.65
N SER A 295 -28.70 15.04 7.97
CA SER A 295 -30.14 14.85 7.72
C SER A 295 -30.58 15.70 6.52
N PRO A 296 -31.62 15.31 5.75
CA PRO A 296 -32.06 16.04 4.56
C PRO A 296 -32.34 17.52 4.84
N ALA A 297 -33.00 17.84 5.95
CA ALA A 297 -33.29 19.22 6.36
C ALA A 297 -32.03 20.08 6.59
N LYS A 298 -30.88 19.50 6.98
CA LYS A 298 -29.60 20.22 7.06
C LYS A 298 -29.01 20.48 5.67
N VAL A 299 -29.10 19.50 4.76
CA VAL A 299 -28.59 19.65 3.38
C VAL A 299 -29.43 20.65 2.58
N LEU A 300 -30.76 20.62 2.72
CA LEU A 300 -31.65 21.62 2.13
C LEU A 300 -31.32 23.04 2.60
N LYS A 301 -30.99 23.22 3.89
CA LYS A 301 -30.50 24.52 4.41
C LYS A 301 -29.12 24.90 3.85
N GLN A 302 -28.19 23.94 3.71
CA GLN A 302 -26.90 24.18 3.07
C GLN A 302 -27.05 24.62 1.59
N ILE A 303 -27.95 23.98 0.84
CA ILE A 303 -28.29 24.35 -0.55
C ILE A 303 -28.90 25.76 -0.59
N GLN A 304 -29.85 26.07 0.30
CA GLN A 304 -30.44 27.41 0.40
C GLN A 304 -29.38 28.48 0.68
N THR A 305 -28.45 28.24 1.62
CA THR A 305 -27.34 29.18 1.87
C THR A 305 -26.39 29.27 0.68
N ALA A 306 -26.07 28.17 0.00
CA ALA A 306 -25.14 28.18 -1.13
C ALA A 306 -25.72 28.89 -2.36
N ARG A 307 -27.02 28.72 -2.65
CA ARG A 307 -27.73 29.51 -3.68
C ARG A 307 -27.83 30.99 -3.30
N ALA A 308 -28.21 31.31 -2.06
CA ALA A 308 -28.36 32.69 -1.59
C ALA A 308 -27.03 33.48 -1.57
N LEU A 309 -25.90 32.77 -1.49
CA LEU A 309 -24.55 33.35 -1.55
C LEU A 309 -24.01 33.57 -2.99
N GLY A 310 -24.75 33.18 -4.04
CA GLY A 310 -24.41 33.52 -5.43
C GLY A 310 -23.03 33.04 -5.89
N THR A 311 -22.86 31.73 -6.11
CA THR A 311 -21.57 31.09 -6.43
C THR A 311 -20.45 31.33 -5.40
N PRO A 312 -20.64 30.95 -4.12
CA PRO A 312 -19.52 30.85 -3.18
C PRO A 312 -18.65 29.64 -3.52
N THR A 313 -17.33 29.79 -3.45
CA THR A 313 -16.43 28.63 -3.34
C THR A 313 -16.61 27.97 -1.98
N PHE A 314 -16.70 26.63 -1.95
CA PHE A 314 -16.82 25.84 -0.71
C PHE A 314 -15.55 25.91 0.15
N THR A 315 -15.41 27.00 0.90
CA THR A 315 -14.46 27.13 2.00
C THR A 315 -15.16 26.76 3.31
N ASN A 316 -14.54 25.85 4.08
CA ASN A 316 -15.20 25.21 5.21
C ASN A 316 -15.03 26.07 6.47
N LYS A 317 -15.97 27.00 6.73
CA LYS A 317 -15.97 27.89 7.90
C LYS A 317 -17.21 27.64 8.77
N PRO A 318 -17.08 27.38 10.09
CA PRO A 318 -18.22 27.20 10.97
C PRO A 318 -19.03 28.50 11.12
N ALA A 319 -20.36 28.38 11.04
CA ALA A 319 -21.25 29.53 11.02
C ALA A 319 -21.44 30.15 12.42
N VAL A 320 -21.34 31.48 12.49
CA VAL A 320 -21.81 32.30 13.62
C VAL A 320 -23.15 32.95 13.23
N LYS A 321 -24.03 33.09 14.20
CA LYS A 321 -25.42 33.54 14.07
C LYS A 321 -25.50 35.03 13.62
N PRO A 322 -26.39 35.41 12.69
CA PRO A 322 -26.53 36.81 12.27
C PRO A 322 -27.26 37.65 13.33
N PRO A 323 -26.90 38.95 13.48
CA PRO A 323 -27.67 39.92 14.27
C PRO A 323 -28.90 40.43 13.49
N ALA A 324 -29.88 40.97 14.21
CA ALA A 324 -31.12 41.53 13.66
C ALA A 324 -31.05 43.06 13.47
N VAL A 325 -32.04 43.60 12.76
CA VAL A 325 -32.17 45.05 12.47
C VAL A 325 -32.57 45.84 13.72
N GLU A 326 -32.05 47.06 13.80
CA GLU A 326 -32.28 48.08 14.83
C GLU A 326 -33.72 48.65 14.81
N LEU A 327 -34.33 48.83 16.00
CA LEU A 327 -35.24 49.95 16.27
C LEU A 327 -35.56 50.12 17.77
N ALA A 328 -35.79 51.38 18.18
CA ALA A 328 -36.50 51.86 19.38
C ALA A 328 -35.95 51.51 20.78
N ALA A 329 -35.85 52.53 21.64
CA ALA A 329 -35.46 52.42 23.05
C ALA A 329 -36.47 53.11 23.98
N LYS A 330 -36.64 52.56 25.20
CA LYS A 330 -36.90 53.29 26.45
C LYS A 330 -36.71 52.35 27.67
N PRO A 331 -36.46 52.88 28.89
CA PRO A 331 -35.77 52.14 29.95
C PRO A 331 -36.70 51.36 30.91
N VAL A 332 -36.12 50.41 31.63
CA VAL A 332 -36.72 49.72 32.79
C VAL A 332 -35.78 49.82 33.99
N MET A 333 -36.38 49.90 35.18
CA MET A 333 -35.74 50.20 36.48
C MET A 333 -34.59 49.25 36.86
N GLU A 334 -33.55 49.85 37.42
CA GLU A 334 -32.56 49.18 38.26
C GLU A 334 -33.14 48.96 39.67
N LYS A 335 -32.86 47.82 40.31
CA LYS A 335 -33.20 47.56 41.73
C LYS A 335 -31.99 46.93 42.43
N PRO A 336 -31.54 47.46 43.59
CA PRO A 336 -30.36 46.92 44.28
C PRO A 336 -30.59 45.51 44.81
N ALA A 337 -29.52 44.70 44.79
CA ALA A 337 -29.39 43.50 45.61
C ALA A 337 -28.61 43.86 46.88
N GLU A 338 -29.11 43.44 48.04
CA GLU A 338 -28.53 43.77 49.35
C GLU A 338 -27.99 42.52 50.05
N SER A 339 -27.00 42.75 50.93
CA SER A 339 -26.69 41.96 52.14
C SER A 339 -25.70 40.78 52.08
N VAL A 340 -25.05 40.64 53.24
CA VAL A 340 -24.27 39.51 53.80
C VAL A 340 -22.81 39.33 53.38
N ALA A 341 -21.99 39.98 54.23
CA ALA A 341 -20.62 39.67 54.64
C ALA A 341 -20.08 38.24 54.46
N ALA A 342 -18.77 38.17 54.17
CA ALA A 342 -17.95 37.00 54.43
C ALA A 342 -17.31 37.06 55.83
N PRO A 343 -17.23 35.94 56.58
CA PRO A 343 -16.20 35.74 57.60
C PRO A 343 -14.96 35.07 56.98
N LYS A 344 -13.78 35.32 57.55
CA LYS A 344 -12.53 34.62 57.21
C LYS A 344 -12.21 33.53 58.25
N THR A 345 -11.51 32.52 57.78
CA THR A 345 -10.55 31.63 58.49
C THR A 345 -10.46 31.73 60.01
N ASP A 346 -10.53 30.56 60.67
CA ASP A 346 -9.32 30.00 61.28
C ASP A 346 -9.41 28.47 61.45
N ALA A 347 -8.31 27.84 61.86
CA ALA A 347 -8.14 26.39 61.84
C ALA A 347 -7.59 25.81 63.16
N THR A 348 -7.67 24.48 63.30
CA THR A 348 -6.82 23.55 64.10
C THR A 348 -7.57 22.73 65.15
N ALA A 349 -7.69 21.42 64.89
CA ALA A 349 -7.47 20.33 65.85
C ALA A 349 -7.45 18.98 65.10
N SER A 350 -6.71 17.98 65.58
CA SER A 350 -6.71 16.63 65.00
C SER A 350 -6.77 15.56 66.09
N ALA A 351 -7.70 14.62 65.94
CA ALA A 351 -7.76 13.38 66.71
C ALA A 351 -7.98 12.19 65.75
N LYS A 352 -7.58 10.99 66.18
CA LYS A 352 -7.48 9.77 65.36
C LYS A 352 -8.58 8.76 65.75
N PRO A 353 -8.57 7.51 65.24
CA PRO A 353 -9.06 7.16 63.90
C PRO A 353 -10.16 6.07 63.98
N ASP A 354 -10.90 5.84 62.89
CA ASP A 354 -11.71 4.62 62.76
C ASP A 354 -11.62 4.01 61.35
N LEU A 355 -11.67 2.68 61.28
CA LEU A 355 -11.66 1.87 60.07
C LEU A 355 -12.95 1.08 59.93
N SER A 356 -14.01 1.68 59.36
CA SER A 356 -14.92 0.90 58.53
C SER A 356 -15.73 1.74 57.53
N LEU A 357 -15.95 1.11 56.36
CA LEU A 357 -17.18 1.21 55.55
C LEU A 357 -17.78 2.61 55.32
N THR A 358 -17.32 3.27 54.27
CA THR A 358 -18.16 3.27 53.05
C THR A 358 -17.33 3.46 51.78
N ASN A 359 -17.12 2.35 51.05
CA ASN A 359 -16.49 2.34 49.74
C ASN A 359 -17.48 2.80 48.64
N LYS A 360 -18.07 3.99 48.84
CA LYS A 360 -19.14 4.60 48.03
C LYS A 360 -18.59 5.60 47.00
N GLN A 361 -17.49 5.28 46.32
CA GLN A 361 -17.24 5.91 45.02
C GLN A 361 -18.40 5.51 44.10
N SER A 362 -19.13 6.47 43.54
CA SER A 362 -20.27 6.09 42.70
C SER A 362 -19.79 5.38 41.42
N PRO A 363 -20.60 4.48 40.84
CA PRO A 363 -20.25 3.82 39.58
C PRO A 363 -20.13 4.79 38.38
N ARG A 364 -20.44 6.08 38.57
CA ARG A 364 -20.24 7.18 37.63
C ARG A 364 -18.90 7.90 37.90
N GLU A 365 -18.55 8.18 39.15
CA GLU A 365 -17.22 8.71 39.53
C GLU A 365 -16.08 7.79 39.07
N MET A 366 -16.24 6.47 39.20
CA MET A 366 -15.24 5.50 38.72
C MET A 366 -14.99 5.63 37.20
N LEU A 367 -16.03 5.93 36.41
CA LEU A 367 -15.88 6.14 34.98
C LEU A 367 -15.21 7.48 34.66
N VAL A 368 -15.56 8.55 35.38
CA VAL A 368 -14.89 9.87 35.25
C VAL A 368 -13.41 9.77 35.62
N ALA A 369 -13.08 9.05 36.70
CA ALA A 369 -11.70 8.75 37.07
C ALA A 369 -10.98 7.91 35.99
N GLY A 370 -11.67 6.94 35.38
CA GLY A 370 -11.14 6.14 34.28
C GLY A 370 -10.90 6.96 33.00
N ARG A 371 -11.79 7.91 32.68
CA ARG A 371 -11.59 8.89 31.60
C ARG A 371 -10.36 9.76 31.85
N ARG A 372 -10.19 10.24 33.07
CA ARG A 372 -8.99 10.98 33.49
C ARG A 372 -7.72 10.12 33.37
N ALA A 373 -7.75 8.87 33.83
CA ALA A 373 -6.64 7.93 33.70
C ALA A 373 -6.25 7.67 32.23
N LEU A 374 -7.22 7.63 31.30
CA LEU A 374 -6.94 7.59 29.86
C LEU A 374 -6.23 8.86 29.36
N THR A 375 -6.66 10.05 29.77
CA THR A 375 -5.96 11.31 29.42
C THR A 375 -4.57 11.43 30.04
N GLU A 376 -4.34 10.81 31.20
CA GLU A 376 -3.01 10.66 31.83
C GLU A 376 -2.18 9.51 31.21
N GLY A 377 -2.70 8.80 30.19
CA GLY A 377 -2.01 7.70 29.51
C GLY A 377 -1.94 6.38 30.29
N LYS A 378 -2.61 6.28 31.44
CA LYS A 378 -2.65 5.14 32.37
C LYS A 378 -3.76 4.15 32.00
N VAL A 379 -3.58 3.51 30.85
CA VAL A 379 -4.61 2.69 30.20
C VAL A 379 -5.05 1.49 31.06
N ASP A 380 -4.18 0.95 31.90
CA ASP A 380 -4.47 -0.21 32.75
C ASP A 380 -5.23 0.17 34.05
N GLU A 381 -4.95 1.35 34.62
CA GLU A 381 -5.76 1.93 35.70
C GLU A 381 -7.19 2.23 35.19
N ALA A 382 -7.31 2.78 33.99
CA ALA A 382 -8.60 3.01 33.35
C ALA A 382 -9.38 1.70 33.12
N LEU A 383 -8.71 0.60 32.75
CA LEU A 383 -9.35 -0.72 32.66
C LEU A 383 -9.85 -1.20 34.03
N GLN A 384 -9.03 -1.10 35.07
CA GLN A 384 -9.44 -1.50 36.42
C GLN A 384 -10.64 -0.69 36.92
N LEU A 385 -10.68 0.62 36.63
CA LEU A 385 -11.80 1.48 36.98
C LEU A 385 -13.07 1.13 36.18
N ALA A 386 -12.95 0.80 34.89
CA ALA A 386 -14.06 0.30 34.08
C ALA A 386 -14.58 -1.08 34.55
N LEU A 387 -13.71 -1.95 35.07
CA LEU A 387 -14.08 -3.23 35.67
C LEU A 387 -14.76 -3.04 37.03
N LYS A 388 -14.22 -2.18 37.91
CA LYS A 388 -14.82 -1.81 39.20
C LYS A 388 -16.22 -1.20 39.02
N ALA A 389 -16.36 -0.28 38.06
CA ALA A 389 -17.66 0.31 37.71
C ALA A 389 -18.67 -0.75 37.20
N LYS A 390 -18.24 -1.73 36.39
CA LYS A 390 -19.14 -2.82 35.94
C LYS A 390 -19.51 -3.82 37.05
N ALA A 391 -18.65 -3.99 38.05
CA ALA A 391 -18.89 -4.86 39.19
C ALA A 391 -19.80 -4.24 40.26
N ALA A 392 -20.06 -2.94 40.21
CA ALA A 392 -20.88 -2.25 41.20
C ALA A 392 -22.39 -2.46 40.93
N PRO A 393 -23.15 -3.03 41.88
CA PRO A 393 -24.57 -3.32 41.68
C PRO A 393 -25.42 -2.03 41.66
N GLY A 394 -26.53 -2.07 40.92
CA GLY A 394 -27.53 -0.99 40.87
C GLY A 394 -27.30 0.09 39.80
N ALA A 395 -26.15 0.10 39.11
CA ALA A 395 -25.88 1.07 38.05
C ALA A 395 -26.62 0.73 36.74
N ARG A 396 -27.52 1.63 36.30
CA ARG A 396 -28.02 1.69 34.92
C ARG A 396 -27.34 2.84 34.17
N TYR A 397 -27.03 2.62 32.90
CA TYR A 397 -26.34 3.55 32.01
C TYR A 397 -27.18 3.80 30.76
N GLY A 398 -27.49 5.06 30.45
CA GLY A 398 -28.28 5.46 29.29
C GLY A 398 -27.49 5.45 27.98
N LEU A 399 -28.21 5.48 26.84
CA LEU A 399 -27.63 5.41 25.49
C LEU A 399 -26.64 6.56 25.17
N PHE A 400 -26.74 7.69 25.86
CA PHE A 400 -25.83 8.85 25.71
C PHE A 400 -24.94 9.09 26.93
N GLU A 401 -25.07 8.29 27.98
CA GLU A 401 -24.21 8.36 29.16
C GLU A 401 -22.91 7.59 28.96
N ASP A 402 -21.90 7.89 29.76
CA ASP A 402 -20.68 7.10 29.79
C ASP A 402 -20.95 5.76 30.49
N SER A 403 -20.46 4.67 29.92
CA SER A 403 -20.71 3.30 30.41
C SER A 403 -19.39 2.54 30.55
N PRO A 404 -19.31 1.52 31.44
CA PRO A 404 -18.06 0.77 31.63
C PRO A 404 -17.60 0.04 30.36
N ASP A 405 -18.52 -0.34 29.48
CA ASP A 405 -18.15 -1.01 28.23
C ASP A 405 -17.78 -0.02 27.11
N ARG A 406 -18.30 1.23 27.13
CA ARG A 406 -17.72 2.34 26.34
C ARG A 406 -16.29 2.65 26.77
N LEU A 407 -16.07 2.81 28.08
CA LEU A 407 -14.75 3.09 28.63
C LEU A 407 -13.74 1.97 28.30
N LYS A 408 -14.15 0.70 28.32
CA LYS A 408 -13.32 -0.42 27.82
C LYS A 408 -13.00 -0.32 26.33
N ALA A 409 -14.00 -0.02 25.49
CA ALA A 409 -13.76 0.15 24.06
C ALA A 409 -12.81 1.33 23.74
N ASP A 410 -12.75 2.36 24.60
CA ASP A 410 -11.75 3.43 24.52
C ASP A 410 -10.38 3.02 25.08
N VAL A 411 -10.34 2.24 26.17
CA VAL A 411 -9.13 1.60 26.71
C VAL A 411 -8.46 0.70 25.67
N GLU A 412 -9.23 -0.14 24.97
CA GLU A 412 -8.75 -1.04 23.94
C GLU A 412 -8.20 -0.27 22.73
N ARG A 413 -8.89 0.80 22.31
CA ARG A 413 -8.38 1.74 21.29
C ARG A 413 -7.12 2.50 21.75
N ALA A 414 -6.98 2.79 23.05
CA ALA A 414 -5.79 3.41 23.61
C ALA A 414 -4.59 2.43 23.69
N ARG A 415 -4.83 1.15 24.01
CA ARG A 415 -3.80 0.09 23.90
C ARG A 415 -3.36 -0.09 22.46
N ALA A 416 -4.29 -0.30 21.53
CA ALA A 416 -3.98 -0.50 20.12
C ALA A 416 -3.12 0.63 19.51
N ARG A 417 -3.33 1.90 19.94
CA ARG A 417 -2.49 3.04 19.55
C ARG A 417 -1.07 2.99 20.13
N LYS A 418 -0.90 2.51 21.37
CA LYS A 418 0.44 2.27 21.95
C LYS A 418 1.14 1.12 21.24
N ASP A 419 0.43 0.00 21.03
CA ASP A 419 0.95 -1.18 20.34
C ASP A 419 1.41 -0.82 18.92
N GLN A 420 0.61 -0.03 18.18
CA GLN A 420 0.98 0.53 16.87
C GLN A 420 2.25 1.40 16.93
N ALA A 421 2.40 2.26 17.94
CA ALA A 421 3.60 3.08 18.11
C ALA A 421 4.85 2.25 18.46
N GLU A 422 4.71 1.19 19.26
CA GLU A 422 5.79 0.24 19.53
C GLU A 422 6.17 -0.57 18.28
N VAL A 423 5.19 -1.01 17.48
CA VAL A 423 5.43 -1.67 16.18
C VAL A 423 6.22 -0.77 15.24
N VAL A 424 5.80 0.49 15.05
CA VAL A 424 6.53 1.46 14.20
C VAL A 424 7.96 1.69 14.71
N ARG A 425 8.15 1.81 16.03
CA ARG A 425 9.48 1.93 16.63
C ARG A 425 10.35 0.70 16.38
N LEU A 426 9.84 -0.50 16.63
CA LEU A 426 10.56 -1.76 16.43
C LEU A 426 10.92 -2.01 14.96
N MET A 427 10.04 -1.62 14.03
CA MET A 427 10.31 -1.64 12.58
C MET A 427 11.46 -0.69 12.21
N ALA A 428 11.48 0.53 12.76
CA ALA A 428 12.55 1.49 12.53
C ALA A 428 13.89 1.05 13.15
N GLU A 429 13.87 0.43 14.34
CA GLU A 429 15.06 -0.18 14.96
C GLU A 429 15.55 -1.40 14.15
N ALA A 430 14.64 -2.27 13.68
CA ALA A 430 14.97 -3.39 12.81
C ALA A 430 15.59 -2.96 11.48
N ARG A 431 15.07 -1.91 10.83
CA ARG A 431 15.68 -1.32 9.62
C ARG A 431 17.10 -0.80 9.86
N LYS A 432 17.41 -0.25 11.05
CA LYS A 432 18.79 0.15 11.42
C LYS A 432 19.71 -1.06 11.56
N PHE A 433 19.28 -2.13 12.22
CA PHE A 433 20.09 -3.36 12.31
C PHE A 433 20.24 -4.07 10.97
N GLN A 434 19.27 -3.95 10.06
CA GLN A 434 19.41 -4.43 8.68
C GLN A 434 20.43 -3.60 7.89
N GLN A 435 20.58 -2.30 8.19
CA GLN A 435 21.60 -1.42 7.60
C GLN A 435 23.01 -1.63 8.19
N SER A 436 23.13 -2.02 9.47
CA SER A 436 24.44 -2.40 10.06
C SER A 436 24.91 -3.80 9.65
N GLY A 437 24.01 -4.64 9.11
CA GLY A 437 24.29 -6.04 8.74
C GLY A 437 23.96 -7.06 9.83
N ASP A 438 23.47 -6.61 10.99
CA ASP A 438 23.04 -7.45 12.13
C ASP A 438 21.66 -8.10 11.87
N LEU A 439 21.57 -8.89 10.81
CA LEU A 439 20.31 -9.47 10.32
C LEU A 439 19.55 -10.27 11.41
N ASP A 440 20.26 -10.92 12.33
CA ASP A 440 19.64 -11.69 13.42
C ASP A 440 19.00 -10.79 14.49
N GLN A 441 19.51 -9.58 14.72
CA GLN A 441 18.87 -8.61 15.62
C GLN A 441 17.70 -7.92 14.92
N ALA A 442 17.86 -7.59 13.64
CA ALA A 442 16.77 -7.10 12.79
C ALA A 442 15.60 -8.10 12.76
N ALA A 443 15.87 -9.39 12.59
CA ALA A 443 14.88 -10.46 12.60
C ALA A 443 14.10 -10.53 13.93
N LYS A 444 14.81 -10.53 15.08
CA LYS A 444 14.17 -10.57 16.41
C LYS A 444 13.24 -9.38 16.64
N LEU A 445 13.65 -8.17 16.26
CA LEU A 445 12.85 -6.96 16.39
C LEU A 445 11.62 -6.98 15.46
N ALA A 446 11.78 -7.43 14.21
CA ALA A 446 10.66 -7.57 13.27
C ALA A 446 9.66 -8.67 13.72
N TYR A 447 10.13 -9.78 14.30
CA TYR A 447 9.25 -10.77 14.93
C TYR A 447 8.54 -10.23 16.17
N LYS A 448 9.20 -9.42 17.01
CA LYS A 448 8.55 -8.75 18.15
C LYS A 448 7.45 -7.78 17.67
N ALA A 449 7.72 -7.01 16.61
CA ALA A 449 6.72 -6.16 15.97
C ALA A 449 5.51 -6.97 15.45
N ARG A 450 5.73 -8.16 14.88
CA ARG A 450 4.65 -9.06 14.45
C ARG A 450 3.86 -9.69 15.62
N GLN A 451 4.48 -9.86 16.79
CA GLN A 451 3.83 -10.39 17.99
C GLN A 451 2.92 -9.34 18.68
N LEU A 452 3.32 -8.06 18.66
CA LEU A 452 2.49 -6.94 19.08
C LEU A 452 1.35 -6.72 18.08
N ARG A 453 0.29 -7.52 18.19
CA ARG A 453 -0.90 -7.45 17.30
C ARG A 453 -1.81 -6.25 17.57
N GLY A 454 -1.24 -5.04 17.55
CA GLY A 454 -1.98 -3.90 17.04
C GLY A 454 -2.31 -4.18 15.57
N SER A 455 -3.59 -4.22 15.21
CA SER A 455 -3.97 -4.39 13.81
C SER A 455 -3.49 -3.18 13.01
N THR A 456 -2.46 -3.38 12.18
CA THR A 456 -2.10 -2.44 11.11
C THR A 456 -3.27 -2.42 10.14
N ASN A 457 -4.05 -1.34 10.20
CA ASN A 457 -5.33 -1.28 9.50
C ASN A 457 -5.15 -1.49 8.00
N MET A 458 -6.14 -2.16 7.39
CA MET A 458 -6.16 -2.63 6.00
C MET A 458 -5.92 -1.55 4.91
N TRP A 459 -5.85 -0.29 5.30
CA TRP A 459 -5.81 0.91 4.45
C TRP A 459 -4.54 1.76 4.63
N ASP A 460 -3.60 1.37 5.50
CA ASP A 460 -2.30 2.03 5.58
C ASP A 460 -1.33 1.41 4.56
N SER A 461 -0.81 2.24 3.66
CA SER A 461 0.12 1.86 2.59
C SER A 461 1.58 1.74 3.04
N GLY A 462 1.84 1.78 4.36
CA GLY A 462 3.16 1.55 4.96
C GLY A 462 3.69 0.10 4.86
N GLU A 463 4.95 -0.08 5.25
CA GLU A 463 5.59 -1.41 5.23
C GLU A 463 5.07 -2.34 6.33
N ARG A 464 4.59 -3.53 5.93
CA ARG A 464 4.13 -4.55 6.88
C ARG A 464 5.31 -5.30 7.53
N PRO A 465 5.21 -5.71 8.81
CA PRO A 465 6.26 -6.50 9.46
C PRO A 465 6.54 -7.81 8.74
N GLU A 466 5.54 -8.45 8.11
CA GLU A 466 5.72 -9.63 7.25
C GLU A 466 6.68 -9.37 6.07
N LYS A 467 6.61 -8.18 5.46
CA LYS A 467 7.49 -7.80 4.34
C LYS A 467 8.92 -7.62 4.81
N LEU A 468 9.12 -6.94 5.95
CA LEU A 468 10.44 -6.77 6.55
C LEU A 468 11.06 -8.12 6.97
N ILE A 469 10.27 -9.01 7.58
CA ILE A 469 10.73 -10.36 7.93
C ILE A 469 11.17 -11.13 6.67
N ALA A 470 10.39 -11.09 5.58
CA ALA A 470 10.75 -11.73 4.32
C ALA A 470 12.03 -11.14 3.68
N GLU A 471 12.19 -9.80 3.73
CA GLU A 471 13.42 -9.14 3.24
C GLU A 471 14.66 -9.50 4.07
N ILE A 472 14.53 -9.63 5.40
CA ILE A 472 15.61 -10.04 6.29
C ILE A 472 15.96 -11.52 6.06
N GLN A 473 14.98 -12.41 5.94
CA GLN A 473 15.21 -13.83 5.61
C GLN A 473 15.92 -13.97 4.24
N ALA A 474 15.48 -13.22 3.23
CA ALA A 474 16.14 -13.20 1.92
C ALA A 474 17.57 -12.64 1.99
N ALA A 475 17.84 -11.69 2.89
CA ALA A 475 19.20 -11.21 3.17
C ALA A 475 20.05 -12.28 3.89
N GLN A 476 19.51 -12.98 4.89
CA GLN A 476 20.21 -14.07 5.58
C GLN A 476 20.58 -15.21 4.61
N MET A 477 19.64 -15.64 3.76
CA MET A 477 19.88 -16.63 2.71
C MET A 477 20.94 -16.15 1.69
N LYS A 478 20.96 -14.84 1.37
CA LYS A 478 22.02 -14.24 0.54
C LYS A 478 23.37 -14.21 1.23
N VAL A 479 23.45 -13.99 2.55
CA VAL A 479 24.72 -14.05 3.31
C VAL A 479 25.27 -15.48 3.34
N VAL A 480 24.44 -16.46 3.71
CA VAL A 480 24.83 -17.89 3.70
C VAL A 480 25.26 -18.32 2.29
N GLY A 481 24.53 -17.91 1.24
CA GLY A 481 24.92 -18.16 -0.14
C GLY A 481 26.19 -17.40 -0.60
N ALA A 482 26.39 -16.15 -0.17
CA ALA A 482 27.58 -15.36 -0.48
C ALA A 482 28.82 -15.84 0.29
N GLY A 483 28.61 -16.62 1.35
CA GLY A 483 29.56 -17.57 1.91
C GLY A 483 30.22 -17.11 3.20
N ASP A 484 30.15 -18.00 4.20
CA ASP A 484 31.07 -18.05 5.33
C ASP A 484 32.53 -18.03 4.84
N PRO A 485 33.49 -17.53 5.64
CA PRO A 485 34.91 -17.62 5.29
C PRO A 485 35.34 -19.07 5.04
N LEU A 486 34.84 -20.02 5.83
CA LEU A 486 35.07 -21.46 5.66
C LEU A 486 34.57 -21.95 4.29
N SER A 487 33.35 -21.56 3.91
CA SER A 487 32.70 -21.92 2.64
C SER A 487 33.38 -21.29 1.42
N LYS A 488 34.11 -20.18 1.59
CA LYS A 488 34.98 -19.59 0.56
C LYS A 488 36.33 -20.31 0.48
N GLN A 489 36.95 -20.60 1.62
CA GLN A 489 38.20 -21.35 1.71
C GLN A 489 38.08 -22.76 1.12
N ALA A 490 36.99 -23.47 1.42
CA ALA A 490 36.69 -24.78 0.86
C ALA A 490 36.53 -24.75 -0.67
N ARG A 491 35.80 -23.76 -1.22
CA ARG A 491 35.70 -23.56 -2.68
C ARG A 491 37.06 -23.26 -3.32
N ALA A 492 37.91 -22.46 -2.68
CA ALA A 492 39.25 -22.16 -3.18
C ALA A 492 40.13 -23.42 -3.24
N GLN A 493 40.11 -24.25 -2.19
CA GLN A 493 40.86 -25.52 -2.16
C GLN A 493 40.36 -26.56 -3.18
N LEU A 494 39.06 -26.61 -3.49
CA LEU A 494 38.55 -27.46 -4.58
C LEU A 494 39.01 -26.95 -5.96
N ALA A 495 39.05 -25.63 -6.17
CA ALA A 495 39.58 -25.05 -7.41
C ALA A 495 41.08 -25.34 -7.57
N GLU A 496 41.87 -25.24 -6.49
CA GLU A 496 43.28 -25.64 -6.45
C GLU A 496 43.44 -27.14 -6.71
N ALA A 497 42.60 -27.99 -6.11
CA ALA A 497 42.61 -29.44 -6.35
C ALA A 497 42.34 -29.80 -7.82
N ARG A 498 41.54 -29.01 -8.55
CA ARG A 498 41.38 -29.13 -10.02
C ARG A 498 42.58 -28.64 -10.80
N GLN A 499 43.26 -27.58 -10.37
CA GLN A 499 44.52 -27.15 -11.01
C GLN A 499 45.60 -28.23 -10.82
N ALA A 500 45.67 -28.86 -9.65
CA ALA A 500 46.54 -30.00 -9.36
C ALA A 500 46.20 -31.24 -10.22
N LEU A 501 44.92 -31.52 -10.53
CA LEU A 501 44.58 -32.56 -11.51
C LEU A 501 45.07 -32.21 -12.92
N LYS A 502 44.87 -30.96 -13.37
CA LYS A 502 45.27 -30.49 -14.70
C LYS A 502 46.78 -30.49 -14.90
N SER A 503 47.57 -30.21 -13.87
CA SER A 503 49.04 -30.36 -13.87
C SER A 503 49.52 -31.79 -13.59
N GLY A 504 48.60 -32.74 -13.38
CA GLY A 504 48.92 -34.14 -13.12
C GLY A 504 49.47 -34.43 -11.72
N ASN A 505 49.39 -33.50 -10.78
CA ASN A 505 49.75 -33.71 -9.37
C ASN A 505 48.59 -34.33 -8.58
N VAL A 506 48.35 -35.61 -8.85
CA VAL A 506 47.36 -36.49 -8.19
C VAL A 506 47.50 -36.49 -6.66
N ALA A 507 48.72 -36.42 -6.13
CA ALA A 507 48.99 -36.45 -4.70
C ALA A 507 48.55 -35.14 -3.99
N ALA A 508 48.84 -33.98 -4.59
CA ALA A 508 48.38 -32.69 -4.07
C ALA A 508 46.85 -32.58 -4.11
N SER A 509 46.22 -33.02 -5.21
CA SER A 509 44.76 -33.01 -5.35
C SER A 509 44.05 -33.86 -4.28
N ARG A 510 44.57 -35.07 -3.98
CA ARG A 510 44.07 -35.92 -2.88
C ARG A 510 44.09 -35.19 -1.53
N LYS A 511 45.22 -34.56 -1.20
CA LYS A 511 45.42 -33.87 0.09
C LYS A 511 44.47 -32.67 0.26
N LEU A 512 44.23 -31.92 -0.81
CA LEU A 512 43.29 -30.79 -0.80
C LEU A 512 41.83 -31.25 -0.64
N LEU A 513 41.46 -32.38 -1.25
CA LEU A 513 40.12 -32.97 -1.07
C LEU A 513 39.86 -33.43 0.36
N GLU A 514 40.84 -34.10 0.99
CA GLU A 514 40.76 -34.53 2.38
C GLU A 514 40.62 -33.33 3.35
N GLN A 515 41.35 -32.23 3.10
CA GLN A 515 41.19 -30.99 3.84
C GLN A 515 39.79 -30.39 3.70
N VAL A 516 39.23 -30.33 2.48
CA VAL A 516 37.87 -29.81 2.25
C VAL A 516 36.81 -30.65 2.95
N GLU A 517 36.95 -31.98 2.96
CA GLU A 517 36.01 -32.87 3.66
C GLU A 517 36.11 -32.75 5.18
N SER A 518 37.32 -32.51 5.73
CA SER A 518 37.50 -32.21 7.15
C SER A 518 36.72 -30.97 7.61
N MET A 519 36.52 -29.98 6.71
CA MET A 519 35.77 -28.76 6.99
C MET A 519 34.24 -28.92 6.92
N ARG A 520 33.72 -30.06 6.45
CA ARG A 520 32.28 -30.41 6.44
C ARG A 520 31.32 -29.34 5.87
N VAL A 521 31.77 -28.62 4.84
CA VAL A 521 30.95 -27.63 4.10
C VAL A 521 29.98 -28.34 3.15
N THR A 522 28.74 -27.83 3.00
CA THR A 522 27.78 -28.34 2.00
C THR A 522 27.88 -27.57 0.67
N PHE A 523 27.66 -28.26 -0.44
CA PHE A 523 27.90 -27.75 -1.80
C PHE A 523 26.62 -27.84 -2.66
N ASP A 524 25.55 -27.22 -2.17
CA ASP A 524 24.17 -27.41 -2.67
C ASP A 524 23.83 -26.60 -3.95
N ARG A 525 24.85 -26.17 -4.71
CA ARG A 525 24.68 -25.34 -5.92
C ARG A 525 24.86 -26.17 -7.20
N PRO A 526 23.86 -26.20 -8.11
CA PRO A 526 23.99 -26.92 -9.37
C PRO A 526 25.06 -26.27 -10.25
N GLY A 527 26.10 -27.03 -10.58
CA GLY A 527 27.23 -26.58 -11.38
C GLY A 527 28.44 -26.04 -10.59
N GLU A 528 28.39 -26.02 -9.25
CA GLU A 528 29.61 -25.83 -8.45
C GLU A 528 30.39 -27.13 -8.26
N ASP A 529 31.69 -26.98 -7.99
CA ASP A 529 32.61 -28.09 -7.78
C ASP A 529 32.37 -28.70 -6.39
N SER A 530 32.11 -30.02 -6.37
CA SER A 530 31.99 -30.79 -5.13
C SER A 530 33.12 -31.81 -5.04
N PRO A 531 33.56 -32.19 -3.81
CA PRO A 531 34.60 -33.20 -3.63
C PRO A 531 34.20 -34.56 -4.24
N SER A 532 32.89 -34.85 -4.31
CA SER A 532 32.32 -36.06 -4.94
C SER A 532 32.51 -36.13 -6.46
N ILE A 533 32.56 -34.99 -7.15
CA ILE A 533 32.88 -34.93 -8.59
C ILE A 533 34.40 -35.07 -8.77
N LEU A 534 35.15 -34.26 -8.02
CA LEU A 534 36.62 -34.26 -8.03
C LEU A 534 37.25 -35.63 -7.72
N ARG A 535 36.65 -36.43 -6.83
CA ARG A 535 37.06 -37.83 -6.61
C ARG A 535 36.95 -38.70 -7.85
N LYS A 536 35.89 -38.56 -8.65
CA LYS A 536 35.68 -39.36 -9.87
C LYS A 536 36.65 -38.93 -10.97
N ASP A 537 36.86 -37.62 -11.13
CA ASP A 537 37.87 -37.07 -12.03
C ASP A 537 39.28 -37.61 -11.68
N LEU A 538 39.62 -37.60 -10.39
CA LEU A 538 40.86 -38.15 -9.83
C LEU A 538 40.99 -39.68 -10.05
N GLU A 539 39.92 -40.44 -9.85
CA GLU A 539 39.88 -41.90 -10.02
C GLU A 539 40.16 -42.29 -11.47
N VAL A 540 39.53 -41.62 -12.43
CA VAL A 540 39.79 -41.79 -13.87
C VAL A 540 41.24 -41.43 -14.23
N VAL A 541 41.78 -40.31 -13.71
CA VAL A 541 43.18 -39.90 -13.94
C VAL A 541 44.18 -40.90 -13.35
N VAL A 542 43.84 -41.57 -12.23
CA VAL A 542 44.67 -42.61 -11.63
C VAL A 542 44.60 -43.91 -12.45
N ALA A 543 43.41 -44.35 -12.85
CA ALA A 543 43.24 -45.54 -13.69
C ALA A 543 44.02 -45.42 -15.01
N SER A 544 43.91 -44.27 -15.69
CA SER A 544 44.66 -43.96 -16.92
C SER A 544 46.19 -43.91 -16.75
N ARG A 545 46.71 -43.81 -15.52
CA ARG A 545 48.15 -43.88 -15.23
C ARG A 545 48.62 -45.28 -14.86
N VAL A 546 47.79 -46.06 -14.17
CA VAL A 546 48.10 -47.45 -13.83
C VAL A 546 48.05 -48.36 -15.06
N GLY A 547 47.21 -48.02 -16.06
CA GLY A 547 47.16 -48.71 -17.36
C GLY A 547 48.40 -48.56 -18.26
N GLY A 548 49.47 -47.90 -17.82
CA GLY A 548 50.66 -47.62 -18.64
C GLY A 548 51.60 -48.80 -18.92
N ASN A 549 51.40 -49.97 -18.28
CA ASN A 549 52.28 -51.14 -18.38
C ASN A 549 51.51 -52.45 -18.71
N ALA A 550 50.83 -52.49 -19.86
CA ALA A 550 50.36 -53.72 -20.50
C ALA A 550 50.29 -53.54 -22.04
N PRO A 551 50.52 -54.59 -22.85
CA PRO A 551 50.54 -54.49 -24.31
C PRO A 551 49.14 -54.32 -24.92
N ALA A 552 49.10 -53.75 -26.13
CA ALA A 552 47.87 -53.30 -26.76
C ALA A 552 46.98 -54.44 -27.31
N ALA A 553 45.71 -54.44 -26.91
CA ALA A 553 44.62 -55.10 -27.63
C ALA A 553 43.29 -54.36 -27.41
N ALA A 554 42.59 -54.07 -28.51
CA ALA A 554 41.17 -53.69 -28.61
C ALA A 554 40.66 -52.35 -27.99
N MET A 555 40.26 -51.45 -28.91
CA MET A 555 39.15 -50.48 -28.85
C MET A 555 39.32 -49.13 -28.12
N ILE A 556 38.80 -48.10 -28.79
CA ILE A 556 38.80 -46.67 -28.41
C ILE A 556 37.46 -46.33 -27.75
N PRO A 557 37.42 -45.60 -26.61
CA PRO A 557 36.17 -45.13 -26.03
C PRO A 557 35.68 -43.87 -26.76
N SER A 558 34.47 -43.91 -27.32
CA SER A 558 33.86 -42.74 -27.98
C SER A 558 32.40 -42.53 -27.54
N GLN A 559 32.21 -41.47 -26.75
CA GLN A 559 30.95 -40.87 -26.28
C GLN A 559 29.99 -41.74 -25.46
N LEU A 560 29.52 -41.18 -24.34
CA LEU A 560 28.49 -41.77 -23.48
C LEU A 560 27.07 -41.42 -23.99
N THR A 561 26.78 -41.74 -25.24
CA THR A 561 25.39 -41.90 -25.67
C THR A 561 24.93 -43.30 -25.25
N PRO A 562 23.79 -43.46 -24.54
CA PRO A 562 23.23 -44.78 -24.30
C PRO A 562 22.89 -45.42 -25.66
N PRO A 563 23.15 -46.73 -25.89
CA PRO A 563 22.97 -47.33 -27.21
C PRO A 563 21.55 -47.12 -27.73
N ALA A 564 21.43 -46.67 -28.97
CA ALA A 564 20.14 -46.43 -29.63
C ALA A 564 19.33 -47.74 -29.67
N GLY A 565 18.20 -47.77 -28.98
CA GLY A 565 17.41 -48.99 -28.72
C GLY A 565 17.42 -49.47 -27.26
N THR A 566 18.20 -48.87 -26.37
CA THR A 566 18.05 -49.08 -24.92
C THR A 566 16.87 -48.27 -24.35
N ALA A 567 16.20 -48.79 -23.32
CA ALA A 567 15.06 -48.13 -22.69
C ALA A 567 15.41 -46.71 -22.19
N SER A 568 16.56 -46.54 -21.52
CA SER A 568 17.02 -45.23 -21.03
C SER A 568 17.32 -44.25 -22.15
N GLY A 569 17.90 -44.70 -23.28
CA GLY A 569 18.15 -43.85 -24.45
C GLY A 569 16.86 -43.30 -25.06
N LEU A 570 15.84 -44.15 -25.22
CA LEU A 570 14.52 -43.76 -25.73
C LEU A 570 13.79 -42.76 -24.80
N LEU A 571 14.07 -42.76 -23.50
CA LEU A 571 13.53 -41.79 -22.53
C LEU A 571 14.25 -40.43 -22.61
N VAL A 572 15.57 -40.43 -22.85
CA VAL A 572 16.33 -39.20 -23.14
C VAL A 572 15.85 -38.57 -24.46
N GLU A 573 15.61 -39.37 -25.51
CA GLU A 573 15.01 -38.89 -26.76
C GLU A 573 13.60 -38.32 -26.54
N ALA A 574 12.76 -38.98 -25.73
CA ALA A 574 11.42 -38.48 -25.39
C ALA A 574 11.48 -37.12 -24.67
N ARG A 575 12.42 -36.93 -23.74
CA ARG A 575 12.69 -35.64 -23.09
C ARG A 575 13.16 -34.56 -24.08
N LEU A 576 13.97 -34.93 -25.08
CA LEU A 576 14.41 -33.99 -26.13
C LEU A 576 13.22 -33.56 -27.00
N MET A 577 12.38 -34.50 -27.42
CA MET A 577 11.16 -34.24 -28.19
C MET A 577 10.13 -33.41 -27.41
N GLN A 578 9.99 -33.61 -26.09
CA GLN A 578 9.19 -32.74 -25.22
C GLN A 578 9.69 -31.29 -25.22
N LYS A 579 11.00 -31.07 -25.11
CA LYS A 579 11.61 -29.72 -25.20
C LYS A 579 11.41 -29.05 -26.58
N GLN A 580 11.16 -29.85 -27.62
CA GLN A 580 10.85 -29.40 -28.98
C GLN A 580 9.32 -29.29 -29.25
N GLY A 581 8.46 -29.54 -28.26
CA GLY A 581 7.00 -29.54 -28.42
C GLY A 581 6.42 -30.75 -29.19
N ARG A 582 7.24 -31.73 -29.58
CA ARG A 582 6.86 -32.92 -30.37
C ARG A 582 6.26 -34.01 -29.48
N LEU A 583 5.16 -33.67 -28.78
CA LEU A 583 4.58 -34.49 -27.71
C LEU A 583 4.10 -35.89 -28.18
N VAL A 584 3.57 -36.00 -29.40
CA VAL A 584 3.10 -37.28 -29.96
C VAL A 584 4.27 -38.26 -30.16
N GLU A 585 5.39 -37.78 -30.71
CA GLU A 585 6.60 -38.58 -30.92
C GLU A 585 7.30 -38.92 -29.60
N ALA A 586 7.35 -37.97 -28.66
CA ALA A 586 7.85 -38.22 -27.31
C ALA A 586 7.08 -39.35 -26.62
N ARG A 587 5.74 -39.38 -26.75
CA ARG A 587 4.89 -40.45 -26.24
C ARG A 587 5.17 -41.78 -26.94
N ALA A 588 5.38 -41.79 -28.25
CA ALA A 588 5.76 -43.00 -28.98
C ALA A 588 7.12 -43.56 -28.51
N LYS A 589 8.12 -42.71 -28.28
CA LYS A 589 9.43 -43.09 -27.73
C LYS A 589 9.34 -43.61 -26.28
N ALA A 590 8.55 -42.97 -25.42
CA ALA A 590 8.31 -43.45 -24.05
C ALA A 590 7.59 -44.82 -24.01
N LEU A 591 6.63 -45.05 -24.92
CA LEU A 591 5.98 -46.36 -25.07
C LEU A 591 6.93 -47.42 -25.66
N ALA A 592 7.86 -47.05 -26.53
CA ALA A 592 8.91 -47.96 -27.00
C ALA A 592 9.86 -48.36 -25.85
N ALA A 593 10.28 -47.41 -25.01
CA ALA A 593 11.05 -47.70 -23.80
C ALA A 593 10.31 -48.65 -22.85
N GLN A 594 9.00 -48.46 -22.67
CA GLN A 594 8.16 -49.33 -21.83
C GLN A 594 8.11 -50.77 -22.36
N LYS A 595 8.06 -50.98 -23.69
CA LYS A 595 8.07 -52.31 -24.31
C LYS A 595 9.39 -53.07 -24.12
N ILE A 596 10.49 -52.37 -23.85
CA ILE A 596 11.84 -52.95 -23.71
C ILE A 596 12.12 -53.39 -22.26
N GLY A 597 11.27 -53.00 -21.29
CA GLY A 597 11.22 -53.64 -19.97
C GLY A 597 12.44 -53.43 -19.05
N GLY A 598 13.27 -52.42 -19.31
CA GLY A 598 14.46 -52.13 -18.51
C GLY A 598 14.15 -51.68 -17.08
N VAL A 599 14.91 -52.21 -16.10
CA VAL A 599 14.88 -51.75 -14.71
C VAL A 599 15.49 -50.34 -14.63
N THR A 600 14.68 -49.34 -14.33
CA THR A 600 15.12 -47.96 -14.04
C THR A 600 15.50 -47.80 -12.57
N GLN A 601 16.60 -47.11 -12.29
CA GLN A 601 17.11 -46.94 -10.93
C GLN A 601 16.28 -45.93 -10.10
N PRO A 602 16.31 -46.01 -8.75
CA PRO A 602 15.57 -45.09 -7.88
C PRO A 602 16.07 -43.63 -7.98
N GLY A 603 15.49 -42.87 -8.91
CA GLY A 603 15.88 -41.48 -9.22
C GLY A 603 15.86 -41.16 -10.72
N GLU A 604 15.88 -42.17 -11.59
CA GLU A 604 15.79 -42.00 -13.03
C GLU A 604 14.35 -41.69 -13.49
N ASP A 605 14.21 -41.13 -14.71
CA ASP A 605 12.91 -40.95 -15.34
C ASP A 605 12.31 -42.31 -15.73
N THR A 606 11.11 -42.61 -15.24
CA THR A 606 10.37 -43.82 -15.64
C THR A 606 9.51 -43.54 -16.88
N PRO A 607 9.21 -44.54 -17.74
CA PRO A 607 8.36 -44.35 -18.91
C PRO A 607 6.96 -43.81 -18.54
N ALA A 608 6.42 -44.19 -17.38
CA ALA A 608 5.19 -43.62 -16.85
C ALA A 608 5.32 -42.10 -16.60
N ARG A 609 6.41 -41.64 -15.99
CA ARG A 609 6.65 -40.23 -15.68
C ARG A 609 6.81 -39.38 -16.95
N CYS A 610 7.50 -39.89 -17.97
CA CYS A 610 7.59 -39.26 -19.29
C CYS A 610 6.22 -39.17 -19.97
N CYS A 611 5.39 -40.21 -19.89
CA CYS A 611 4.03 -40.20 -20.45
C CYS A 611 3.10 -39.21 -19.73
N PHE A 612 3.11 -39.14 -18.40
CA PHE A 612 2.28 -38.17 -17.66
C PHE A 612 2.72 -36.72 -17.89
N ALA A 613 4.03 -36.45 -18.00
CA ALA A 613 4.55 -35.11 -18.33
C ALA A 613 4.16 -34.61 -19.73
N ALA A 614 3.64 -35.47 -20.61
CA ALA A 614 3.08 -35.08 -21.91
C ALA A 614 1.57 -34.74 -21.85
N VAL A 615 0.94 -34.78 -20.67
CA VAL A 615 -0.52 -34.67 -20.47
C VAL A 615 -0.91 -33.51 -19.53
N GLU A 616 0.04 -32.73 -19.00
CA GLU A 616 -0.25 -31.50 -18.26
C GLU A 616 -0.31 -30.27 -19.20
N PRO A 617 -1.52 -29.76 -19.55
CA PRO A 617 -1.64 -28.40 -20.07
C PRO A 617 -1.40 -27.39 -18.94
N SER A 618 -0.78 -26.26 -19.26
CA SER A 618 -0.56 -25.18 -18.29
C SER A 618 -1.89 -24.54 -17.88
N GLY A 619 -2.32 -24.82 -16.64
CA GLY A 619 -3.34 -24.05 -15.92
C GLY A 619 -4.81 -24.36 -16.26
N ALA A 620 -5.40 -25.32 -15.54
CA ALA A 620 -6.86 -25.38 -15.37
C ALA A 620 -7.26 -25.93 -13.98
N SER A 621 -8.33 -25.35 -13.44
CA SER A 621 -8.94 -25.69 -12.15
C SER A 621 -9.45 -27.14 -12.05
N HIS A 622 -9.60 -27.62 -10.82
CA HIS A 622 -10.24 -28.89 -10.46
C HIS A 622 -11.46 -29.26 -11.33
N CYS A 623 -11.35 -30.36 -12.08
CA CYS A 623 -12.51 -31.03 -12.68
C CYS A 623 -12.54 -32.51 -12.26
N ARG A 624 -13.32 -32.83 -11.22
CA ARG A 624 -13.59 -34.23 -10.84
C ARG A 624 -14.64 -34.81 -11.78
N LEU A 625 -14.20 -35.61 -12.77
CA LEU A 625 -15.10 -36.39 -13.61
C LEU A 625 -14.71 -37.87 -13.61
N SER A 626 -15.41 -38.61 -12.74
CA SER A 626 -15.96 -39.95 -12.99
C SER A 626 -15.29 -40.79 -14.10
N CYS A 627 -14.30 -41.60 -13.72
CA CYS A 627 -13.94 -42.80 -14.49
C CYS A 627 -14.55 -44.03 -13.80
N SER A 628 -15.85 -44.26 -14.03
CA SER A 628 -16.65 -45.27 -13.32
C SER A 628 -17.50 -46.14 -14.25
N SER A 629 -16.85 -46.81 -15.21
CA SER A 629 -17.44 -47.92 -15.97
C SER A 629 -16.36 -48.80 -16.63
N VAL A 630 -16.72 -50.06 -16.93
CA VAL A 630 -15.89 -51.10 -17.59
C VAL A 630 -14.86 -51.81 -16.68
N CYS A 631 -15.38 -52.62 -15.75
CA CYS A 631 -14.78 -53.87 -15.27
C CYS A 631 -15.90 -54.78 -14.72
N PRO A 632 -16.40 -55.78 -15.48
CA PRO A 632 -17.44 -56.69 -14.99
C PRO A 632 -16.86 -57.82 -14.12
N ASP A 633 -17.51 -58.05 -12.98
CA ASP A 633 -17.57 -59.30 -12.18
C ASP A 633 -16.29 -60.17 -12.05
N ARG A 634 -15.68 -60.19 -10.85
CA ARG A 634 -15.81 -61.39 -9.99
C ARG A 634 -15.40 -61.23 -8.52
N ARG A 635 -16.34 -61.66 -7.67
CA ARG A 635 -16.22 -62.28 -6.33
C ARG A 635 -15.62 -61.45 -5.18
N GLN A 636 -16.41 -61.44 -4.10
CA GLN A 636 -16.06 -60.97 -2.77
C GLN A 636 -14.95 -61.83 -2.15
N GLY A 637 -14.04 -61.20 -1.41
CA GLY A 637 -13.05 -61.86 -0.57
C GLY A 637 -12.65 -60.94 0.57
N GLN A 638 -12.85 -61.37 1.81
CA GLN A 638 -12.50 -60.59 3.00
C GLN A 638 -10.99 -60.63 3.23
N CYS A 639 -10.38 -59.51 3.64
CA CYS A 639 -9.22 -59.55 4.53
C CYS A 639 -8.93 -58.18 5.18
N SER A 640 -8.77 -58.17 6.50
CA SER A 640 -8.46 -57.00 7.32
C SER A 640 -6.96 -56.68 7.34
N TRP A 641 -6.60 -55.39 7.30
CA TRP A 641 -5.23 -54.94 7.59
C TRP A 641 -5.12 -54.42 9.03
N PRO A 642 -4.31 -55.06 9.90
CA PRO A 642 -4.10 -54.60 11.27
C PRO A 642 -3.05 -53.48 11.35
N VAL A 643 -3.29 -52.51 12.25
CA VAL A 643 -2.28 -51.49 12.61
C VAL A 643 -1.12 -52.15 13.35
N ARG A 644 0.13 -51.92 12.90
CA ARG A 644 1.33 -52.38 13.61
C ARG A 644 2.16 -51.21 14.12
N ALA A 645 1.94 -50.83 15.37
CA ALA A 645 2.86 -49.95 16.10
C ALA A 645 4.17 -50.70 16.40
N GLY A 646 5.31 -49.99 16.37
CA GLY A 646 6.63 -50.54 16.70
C GLY A 646 7.34 -49.65 17.71
N ARG A 647 7.52 -50.14 18.95
CA ARG A 647 8.26 -49.43 20.01
C ARG A 647 8.88 -50.40 21.03
N SER A 648 10.13 -50.79 20.81
CA SER A 648 11.03 -51.46 21.76
C SER A 648 12.46 -51.19 21.28
N ARG A 649 13.25 -50.38 21.99
CA ARG A 649 14.23 -50.83 23.00
C ARG A 649 15.16 -51.94 22.48
N ALA A 650 16.37 -51.55 22.10
CA ALA A 650 17.51 -51.66 23.02
C ALA A 650 17.82 -50.24 23.55
#